data_AF-A0A971VRK8-F1
#
_entry.id   AF-A0A971VRK8-F1
#
_cell.length_a   1.000
_cell.length_b   1.000
_cell.length_c   1.000
_cell.angle_alpha   90.00
_cell.angle_beta   90.00
_cell.angle_gamma   90.00
#
_symmetry.space_group_name_H-M   'P 1'
#
loop_
_entity.id
_entity.type
_entity.pdbx_description
1 polymer ?
#
loop_
_entity_poly.entity_id
_entity_poly.type
_entity_poly.pdbx_seq_one_letter_code
_entity_poly.pdbx_strand_id
1 'polypeptide(L)'
;MKKNLWVKITVFLLLILTMSFSVHSEEISISPETAAFSELDLQINDRIGDGIIVSSDEEYCGCCHSHQHDLDNFFAKISCFFCRFKSFFTGLFGRKENNAEHKYKIVSYLSPSCTHDGKLVLKCAVCSASYTQDYDKTDHSLEPIPAVAPTCIETGLTEGSRCGMCGEVFVEQETVPALGHSPVLDPAIEPTCDTNGLTEGSHCSVCGEILIKQESIPALGHTFTWEYDGDIHTGTCSVCGGVESHIGDYEEIETPYTGTIDGCATFKCKYCDHTYTEDYVAKAGNTLYTSLEAALQAANSGDEVILLKDYTMTRDAEVKSGVLLLIPCMDNDIGYTSSGYNPDGTTTANYTKEDVLYRTLTIADGAEITVNGTMLINAVTGRKVAGSYTTYDITGGYALVNLDGDIVVNSSGVLDCSGRVEGDGQVTLKSGATMYETYSIVRWRGGSYSKNHAFDNRRVYPIYESEMNTMRAALRIESGASLYGTVKVYTSGYNLGPFVIPASYHYHRFLIIGSGSTTGSANGLYRLHDDAYCIRTVEWDDSLNTKFNTTITPGGYRDVYKFFGGMSFCASSLMLNIGGFNQTLLSDRCGYFTVDGDARYEFYDGEYNLLRKFEFLPGFQMYAGNGAVINVQSTGGLLFADSGFYTSDSKFTNVGRYPSGRADAYLQLSDGAVLNVASGGEIAGKVIYSPDCTININSSAKTSVSTNVPTSASAYEVYTAVYQPILN
;
A
#
# COMPACT_ATOMS: atom_id res chain seq x y z
N MET A 1 24.08 149.85 14.01
CA MET A 1 24.58 148.49 14.32
C MET A 1 23.90 147.55 13.34
N LYS A 2 24.68 146.98 12.41
CA LYS A 2 25.34 145.68 12.58
C LYS A 2 24.39 144.55 12.19
N LYS A 3 24.89 143.77 11.24
CA LYS A 3 25.11 142.32 11.31
C LYS A 3 23.92 141.44 11.68
N ASN A 4 23.71 140.34 10.99
CA ASN A 4 24.15 139.94 9.67
C ASN A 4 23.34 138.68 9.45
N LEU A 5 22.53 138.73 8.41
CA LEU A 5 21.78 137.64 7.79
C LEU A 5 22.69 136.51 7.27
N TRP A 6 24.00 136.56 7.55
CA TRP A 6 25.06 135.69 7.07
C TRP A 6 25.38 134.46 7.94
N VAL A 7 24.81 134.32 9.15
CA VAL A 7 25.21 133.21 10.07
C VAL A 7 24.24 132.01 10.00
N LYS A 8 23.01 132.18 9.53
CA LYS A 8 22.09 131.03 9.31
C LYS A 8 22.46 130.19 8.08
N ILE A 9 23.31 130.70 7.19
CA ILE A 9 23.91 129.96 6.05
C ILE A 9 25.21 129.24 6.48
N THR A 10 25.85 129.66 7.57
CA THR A 10 27.09 129.04 8.09
C THR A 10 26.86 127.75 8.89
N VAL A 11 25.62 127.50 9.36
CA VAL A 11 25.28 126.27 10.11
C VAL A 11 25.15 125.03 9.21
N PHE A 12 25.02 125.18 7.89
CA PHE A 12 24.87 124.03 6.99
C PHE A 12 26.16 123.68 6.22
N LEU A 13 27.06 124.65 6.04
CA LEU A 13 28.29 124.51 5.23
C LEU A 13 29.53 124.08 6.02
N LEU A 14 29.45 123.94 7.35
CA LEU A 14 30.58 123.50 8.19
C LEU A 14 30.54 122.01 8.59
N LEU A 15 29.56 121.24 8.09
CA LEU A 15 29.34 119.83 8.45
C LEU A 15 29.81 118.82 7.39
N ILE A 16 30.42 119.26 6.28
CA ILE A 16 30.75 118.38 5.14
C ILE A 16 32.27 118.29 4.86
N LEU A 17 33.11 118.99 5.63
CA LEU A 17 34.56 119.07 5.36
C LEU A 17 35.47 118.14 6.18
N THR A 18 34.94 117.17 6.93
CA THR A 18 35.80 116.29 7.77
C THR A 18 35.32 114.84 7.92
N MET A 19 34.93 114.17 6.83
CA MET A 19 34.81 112.70 6.85
C MET A 19 35.72 112.07 5.79
N SER A 20 36.76 111.43 6.29
CA SER A 20 37.69 110.55 5.57
C SER A 20 37.23 109.10 5.75
N PHE A 21 37.15 108.39 4.62
CA PHE A 21 37.48 106.97 4.39
C PHE A 21 37.24 105.94 5.51
N SER A 22 36.29 105.03 5.31
CA SER A 22 36.59 103.67 4.81
C SER A 22 35.35 102.76 4.78
N VAL A 23 35.07 102.28 3.57
CA VAL A 23 34.81 100.88 3.19
C VAL A 23 33.97 100.02 4.14
N HIS A 24 32.73 99.74 3.74
CA HIS A 24 32.20 98.38 3.67
C HIS A 24 31.28 98.25 2.46
N SER A 25 31.44 97.10 1.79
CA SER A 25 30.97 96.71 0.47
C SER A 25 29.51 96.25 0.48
N GLU A 26 28.68 96.91 -0.32
CA GLU A 26 27.49 96.32 -0.94
C GLU A 26 27.63 96.56 -2.45
N GLU A 27 27.88 95.48 -3.19
CA GLU A 27 28.00 95.50 -4.65
C GLU A 27 26.61 95.72 -5.27
N ILE A 28 26.35 96.94 -5.72
CA ILE A 28 25.32 97.22 -6.73
C ILE A 28 25.99 97.00 -8.09
N SER A 29 25.73 95.85 -8.70
CA SER A 29 26.12 95.56 -10.08
C SER A 29 25.20 96.32 -11.04
N ILE A 30 25.53 97.60 -11.30
CA ILE A 30 25.09 98.27 -12.52
C ILE A 30 26.18 97.99 -13.53
N SER A 31 25.94 97.00 -14.41
CA SER A 31 26.88 96.74 -15.50
C SER A 31 26.86 97.93 -16.47
N PRO A 32 28.04 98.33 -16.99
CA PRO A 32 28.21 99.62 -17.64
C PRO A 32 27.77 99.55 -19.10
N GLU A 33 26.77 100.33 -19.49
CA GLU A 33 26.60 100.73 -20.89
C GLU A 33 27.73 101.72 -21.23
N THR A 34 28.87 101.17 -21.64
CA THR A 34 29.85 101.88 -22.49
C THR A 34 30.30 100.92 -23.57
N ALA A 35 29.41 100.73 -24.54
CA ALA A 35 29.55 100.18 -25.89
C ALA A 35 28.14 99.64 -26.22
N ALA A 36 27.38 100.18 -27.15
CA ALA A 36 27.84 100.43 -28.49
C ALA A 36 26.96 101.48 -29.19
N PHE A 37 27.60 102.55 -29.66
CA PHE A 37 27.18 103.24 -30.88
C PHE A 37 27.58 102.34 -32.09
N SER A 38 27.06 101.10 -32.20
CA SER A 38 27.53 100.11 -33.19
C SER A 38 26.96 100.24 -34.60
N GLU A 39 26.00 101.14 -34.85
CA GLU A 39 25.41 101.27 -36.20
C GLU A 39 25.48 102.68 -36.78
N LEU A 40 26.16 103.61 -36.10
CA LEU A 40 26.37 104.95 -36.59
C LEU A 40 27.85 105.32 -36.51
N ASP A 41 28.58 105.07 -37.59
CA ASP A 41 30.03 105.28 -37.73
C ASP A 41 30.36 106.78 -37.96
N LEU A 42 29.94 107.64 -37.03
CA LEU A 42 30.26 109.08 -37.04
C LEU A 42 31.43 109.39 -36.11
N GLN A 43 32.52 109.92 -36.67
CA GLN A 43 33.76 110.22 -35.96
C GLN A 43 33.92 111.71 -35.67
N ILE A 44 34.75 112.04 -34.66
CA ILE A 44 35.10 113.44 -34.34
C ILE A 44 35.78 114.07 -35.58
N ASN A 45 35.30 115.25 -35.98
CA ASN A 45 35.60 116.00 -37.20
C ASN A 45 34.85 115.58 -38.47
N ASP A 46 33.96 114.58 -38.43
CA ASP A 46 33.09 114.30 -39.58
C ASP A 46 32.21 115.51 -39.88
N ARG A 47 32.09 115.82 -41.17
CA ARG A 47 31.24 116.90 -41.65
C ARG A 47 29.80 116.41 -41.76
N ILE A 48 28.89 117.14 -41.12
CA ILE A 48 27.46 116.87 -41.21
C ILE A 48 26.72 118.21 -41.31
N GLY A 49 25.94 118.36 -42.38
CA GLY A 49 25.35 119.65 -42.74
C GLY A 49 26.42 120.74 -42.98
N ASP A 50 26.30 121.84 -42.24
CA ASP A 50 27.14 123.05 -42.34
C ASP A 50 28.25 123.12 -41.26
N GLY A 51 28.49 122.03 -40.54
CA GLY A 51 29.45 121.98 -39.43
C GLY A 51 30.21 120.67 -39.33
N ILE A 52 31.01 120.55 -38.27
CA ILE A 52 31.74 119.33 -37.93
C ILE A 52 31.33 118.80 -36.56
N ILE A 53 31.43 117.48 -36.36
CA ILE A 53 31.18 116.82 -35.08
C ILE A 53 32.39 117.03 -34.16
N VAL A 54 32.14 117.38 -32.89
CA VAL A 54 33.19 117.61 -31.88
C VAL A 54 32.95 116.78 -30.62
N SER A 55 34.02 116.60 -29.83
CA SER A 55 33.97 115.89 -28.54
C SER A 55 32.97 116.54 -27.56
N SER A 56 32.27 115.71 -26.76
CA SER A 56 31.30 116.17 -25.77
C SER A 56 31.93 117.04 -24.66
N ASP A 57 33.22 116.90 -24.40
CA ASP A 57 33.85 117.37 -23.15
C ASP A 57 34.63 118.69 -23.29
N GLU A 58 34.76 119.24 -24.50
CA GLU A 58 35.46 120.51 -24.73
C GLU A 58 34.51 121.74 -24.66
N GLU A 59 34.95 122.83 -24.02
CA GLU A 59 34.28 124.15 -23.97
C GLU A 59 34.87 125.11 -25.01
N TYR A 60 34.02 125.71 -25.86
CA TYR A 60 34.43 126.62 -26.93
C TYR A 60 33.91 128.06 -26.68
N CYS A 61 34.81 129.06 -26.68
CA CYS A 61 34.49 130.48 -26.40
C CYS A 61 34.11 131.25 -27.69
N GLY A 62 32.98 131.97 -27.67
CA GLY A 62 32.36 132.63 -28.83
C GLY A 62 32.99 133.94 -29.34
N CYS A 63 34.32 134.10 -29.35
CA CYS A 63 35.00 135.26 -29.94
C CYS A 63 36.17 134.80 -30.82
N CYS A 64 35.95 134.70 -32.14
CA CYS A 64 36.99 134.33 -33.09
C CYS A 64 37.93 135.52 -33.37
N HIS A 65 39.21 135.45 -32.96
CA HIS A 65 40.39 135.64 -33.81
C HIS A 65 41.69 135.26 -33.05
N SER A 66 42.62 134.75 -33.84
CA SER A 66 43.84 134.01 -33.53
C SER A 66 44.83 134.66 -32.55
N HIS A 67 45.34 133.89 -31.57
CA HIS A 67 46.71 133.36 -31.48
C HIS A 67 47.00 132.77 -30.07
N GLN A 68 47.88 131.78 -30.00
CA GLN A 68 48.34 131.07 -28.79
C GLN A 68 49.42 131.86 -28.04
N HIS A 69 49.43 131.78 -26.70
CA HIS A 69 50.53 132.30 -25.88
C HIS A 69 50.94 131.34 -24.75
N ASP A 70 52.20 130.92 -24.82
CA ASP A 70 53.08 130.32 -23.81
C ASP A 70 54.50 130.91 -24.02
N LEU A 71 55.28 131.34 -23.02
CA LEU A 71 55.03 132.32 -21.95
C LEU A 71 56.34 132.92 -21.34
N ASP A 72 57.47 132.96 -22.06
CA ASP A 72 58.78 133.27 -21.45
C ASP A 72 59.44 134.63 -21.78
N ASN A 73 58.81 135.55 -22.51
CA ASN A 73 59.44 136.86 -22.77
C ASN A 73 58.68 138.05 -22.15
N PHE A 74 59.39 138.84 -21.33
CA PHE A 74 58.87 139.90 -20.46
C PHE A 74 58.13 141.03 -21.20
N PHE A 75 58.47 141.31 -22.47
CA PHE A 75 57.76 142.28 -23.29
C PHE A 75 56.39 141.77 -23.81
N ALA A 76 56.15 140.46 -23.87
CA ALA A 76 54.85 139.88 -24.26
C ALA A 76 53.82 139.88 -23.12
N LYS A 77 54.27 139.85 -21.85
CA LYS A 77 53.39 139.92 -20.67
C LYS A 77 52.74 141.29 -20.44
N ILE A 78 53.32 142.38 -20.98
CA ILE A 78 52.75 143.73 -20.89
C ILE A 78 51.57 143.93 -21.87
N SER A 79 51.54 143.20 -22.99
CA SER A 79 50.49 143.29 -24.01
C SER A 79 49.18 142.60 -23.62
N CYS A 80 49.21 141.61 -22.72
CA CYS A 80 48.00 140.90 -22.27
C CYS A 80 47.21 141.70 -21.21
N PHE A 81 47.87 142.60 -20.48
CA PHE A 81 47.22 143.47 -19.50
C PHE A 81 46.26 144.49 -20.17
N PHE A 82 46.50 144.85 -21.43
CA PHE A 82 45.61 145.73 -22.21
C PHE A 82 44.52 145.00 -22.99
N CYS A 83 44.46 143.66 -22.97
CA CYS A 83 43.42 142.87 -23.65
C CYS A 83 42.11 142.75 -22.84
N ARG A 84 42.11 143.20 -21.57
CA ARG A 84 40.91 143.24 -20.71
C ARG A 84 40.18 144.59 -20.66
N PHE A 85 40.63 145.59 -21.41
CA PHE A 85 39.95 146.89 -21.54
C PHE A 85 40.12 147.43 -22.97
N LYS A 86 39.10 147.27 -23.84
CA LYS A 86 39.07 148.07 -25.08
C LYS A 86 37.66 148.38 -25.59
N SER A 87 36.88 148.95 -24.69
CA SER A 87 35.99 150.05 -25.04
C SER A 87 36.82 151.34 -25.18
N PHE A 88 37.45 151.63 -26.34
CA PHE A 88 37.76 153.03 -26.71
C PHE A 88 38.26 153.31 -28.14
N PHE A 89 38.78 152.35 -28.92
CA PHE A 89 39.32 152.65 -30.25
C PHE A 89 39.16 151.50 -31.24
N THR A 90 38.06 151.48 -31.98
CA THR A 90 37.96 150.95 -33.37
C THR A 90 36.66 151.46 -33.98
N GLY A 91 36.53 152.79 -34.02
CA GLY A 91 35.53 153.51 -34.81
C GLY A 91 36.09 154.11 -36.11
N LEU A 92 37.29 153.72 -36.57
CA LEU A 92 37.94 154.41 -37.70
C LEU A 92 38.39 153.55 -38.89
N PHE A 93 38.39 152.21 -38.81
CA PHE A 93 38.76 151.36 -39.95
C PHE A 93 37.98 150.04 -39.91
N GLY A 94 36.88 149.95 -40.65
CA GLY A 94 36.15 148.69 -40.85
C GLY A 94 36.65 147.90 -42.06
N ARG A 95 36.58 146.57 -41.98
CA ARG A 95 36.08 145.66 -43.03
C ARG A 95 35.43 144.42 -42.39
N LYS A 96 34.33 143.95 -42.99
CA LYS A 96 33.66 142.65 -42.73
C LYS A 96 34.34 141.56 -43.56
N GLU A 97 34.45 140.34 -43.02
CA GLU A 97 34.48 139.10 -43.81
C GLU A 97 33.59 138.03 -43.15
N ASN A 98 32.90 137.22 -43.98
CA ASN A 98 31.89 136.23 -43.60
C ASN A 98 32.47 134.82 -43.76
N ASN A 99 32.50 133.99 -42.70
CA ASN A 99 32.45 132.50 -42.70
C ASN A 99 32.91 131.92 -41.34
N ALA A 100 31.98 131.58 -40.45
CA ALA A 100 32.25 130.78 -39.24
C ALA A 100 31.46 129.47 -39.30
N GLU A 101 32.13 128.33 -39.06
CA GLU A 101 31.58 126.96 -39.19
C GLU A 101 30.98 126.44 -37.87
N HIS A 102 29.88 125.68 -37.92
CA HIS A 102 29.22 125.11 -36.74
C HIS A 102 29.98 123.89 -36.15
N LYS A 103 29.92 123.71 -34.81
CA LYS A 103 30.54 122.58 -34.09
C LYS A 103 29.47 121.80 -33.33
N TYR A 104 29.06 120.64 -33.83
CA TYR A 104 27.92 119.85 -33.35
C TYR A 104 28.32 118.74 -32.36
N LYS A 105 27.53 118.55 -31.30
CA LYS A 105 27.60 117.41 -30.36
C LYS A 105 26.37 116.51 -30.53
N ILE A 106 26.54 115.19 -30.43
CA ILE A 106 25.44 114.22 -30.51
C ILE A 106 24.60 114.28 -29.24
N VAL A 107 23.27 114.37 -29.38
CA VAL A 107 22.34 114.46 -28.25
C VAL A 107 21.56 113.16 -28.06
N SER A 108 21.08 112.53 -29.14
CA SER A 108 20.33 111.26 -29.05
C SER A 108 20.34 110.50 -30.37
N TYR A 109 20.33 109.17 -30.29
CA TYR A 109 20.18 108.26 -31.43
C TYR A 109 19.23 107.10 -31.08
N LEU A 110 18.31 106.78 -31.99
CA LEU A 110 17.43 105.61 -31.96
C LEU A 110 17.65 104.82 -33.27
N SER A 111 18.05 103.56 -33.20
CA SER A 111 18.23 102.71 -34.39
C SER A 111 16.87 102.27 -34.98
N PRO A 112 16.76 102.09 -36.31
CA PRO A 112 15.55 101.55 -36.94
C PRO A 112 15.39 100.04 -36.65
N SER A 113 14.16 99.55 -36.56
CA SER A 113 13.82 98.12 -36.41
C SER A 113 12.71 97.71 -37.38
N CYS A 114 12.29 96.43 -37.41
CA CYS A 114 11.17 96.02 -38.27
C CYS A 114 9.79 96.57 -37.84
N THR A 115 9.70 97.21 -36.67
CA THR A 115 8.46 97.75 -36.13
C THR A 115 8.47 99.28 -35.96
N HIS A 116 9.62 99.96 -36.09
CA HIS A 116 9.69 101.43 -36.04
C HIS A 116 10.90 102.01 -36.78
N ASP A 117 10.74 103.25 -37.24
CA ASP A 117 11.80 104.07 -37.85
C ASP A 117 12.87 104.48 -36.81
N GLY A 118 14.06 104.88 -37.27
CA GLY A 118 15.19 105.38 -36.47
C GLY A 118 15.37 106.90 -36.57
N LYS A 119 16.10 107.51 -35.64
CA LYS A 119 16.28 108.98 -35.56
C LYS A 119 17.58 109.41 -34.87
N LEU A 120 18.32 110.35 -35.48
CA LEU A 120 19.53 111.00 -34.95
C LEU A 120 19.31 112.50 -34.73
N VAL A 121 19.75 113.03 -33.58
CA VAL A 121 19.69 114.47 -33.24
C VAL A 121 21.04 115.01 -32.74
N LEU A 122 21.49 116.12 -33.33
CA LEU A 122 22.74 116.82 -33.04
C LEU A 122 22.48 118.30 -32.66
N LYS A 123 23.34 118.89 -31.82
CA LYS A 123 23.19 120.31 -31.41
C LYS A 123 24.53 121.05 -31.35
N CYS A 124 24.57 122.26 -31.90
CA CYS A 124 25.79 123.08 -31.98
C CYS A 124 26.16 123.63 -30.61
N ALA A 125 27.38 123.36 -30.16
CA ALA A 125 27.87 123.76 -28.84
C ALA A 125 28.05 125.28 -28.69
N VAL A 126 28.10 126.03 -29.80
CA VAL A 126 28.37 127.48 -29.79
C VAL A 126 27.09 128.31 -29.92
N CYS A 127 26.21 127.97 -30.87
CA CYS A 127 25.01 128.76 -31.17
C CYS A 127 23.68 128.05 -30.83
N SER A 128 23.73 126.81 -30.31
CA SER A 128 22.57 125.99 -29.95
C SER A 128 21.65 125.54 -31.10
N ALA A 129 21.98 125.80 -32.37
CA ALA A 129 21.24 125.27 -33.52
C ALA A 129 21.25 123.74 -33.54
N SER A 130 20.14 123.10 -33.95
CA SER A 130 20.00 121.63 -34.00
C SER A 130 19.91 121.09 -35.42
N TYR A 131 20.51 119.93 -35.67
CA TYR A 131 20.41 119.16 -36.90
C TYR A 131 19.84 117.77 -36.60
N THR A 132 18.90 117.29 -37.43
CA THR A 132 18.19 116.02 -37.22
C THR A 132 18.15 115.23 -38.52
N GLN A 133 18.35 113.91 -38.43
CA GLN A 133 18.23 112.96 -39.54
C GLN A 133 17.37 111.76 -39.13
N ASP A 134 16.41 111.37 -39.97
CA ASP A 134 15.52 110.23 -39.77
C ASP A 134 15.95 109.04 -40.67
N TYR A 135 15.69 107.80 -40.24
CA TYR A 135 15.99 106.55 -40.96
C TYR A 135 14.75 105.65 -41.04
N ASP A 136 14.43 105.07 -42.19
CA ASP A 136 13.27 104.18 -42.35
C ASP A 136 13.45 102.82 -41.63
N LYS A 137 12.34 102.23 -41.18
CA LYS A 137 12.28 100.88 -40.59
C LYS A 137 12.80 99.76 -41.50
N THR A 138 13.27 98.65 -40.91
CA THR A 138 13.78 97.48 -41.66
C THR A 138 12.67 96.49 -42.05
N ASP A 139 12.92 95.62 -43.03
CA ASP A 139 11.96 94.55 -43.41
C ASP A 139 11.96 93.37 -42.40
N HIS A 140 10.90 92.53 -42.43
CA HIS A 140 10.79 91.31 -41.62
C HIS A 140 11.61 90.14 -42.22
N SER A 141 12.22 89.31 -41.37
CA SER A 141 12.97 88.10 -41.76
C SER A 141 12.24 86.84 -41.29
N LEU A 142 11.77 86.00 -42.23
CA LEU A 142 10.92 84.82 -41.96
C LEU A 142 11.73 83.55 -41.64
N GLU A 143 11.32 82.83 -40.59
CA GLU A 143 11.84 81.52 -40.18
C GLU A 143 10.71 80.46 -40.14
N PRO A 144 10.97 79.21 -40.59
CA PRO A 144 9.97 78.13 -40.59
C PRO A 144 9.79 77.46 -39.21
N ILE A 145 8.57 76.99 -38.92
CA ILE A 145 8.19 76.19 -37.75
C ILE A 145 7.84 74.76 -38.22
N PRO A 146 8.52 73.70 -37.75
CA PRO A 146 8.37 72.35 -38.29
C PRO A 146 7.00 71.70 -37.98
N ALA A 147 6.54 70.85 -38.89
CA ALA A 147 5.34 70.03 -38.71
C ALA A 147 5.51 68.91 -37.67
N VAL A 148 4.40 68.47 -37.07
CA VAL A 148 4.32 67.33 -36.13
C VAL A 148 3.35 66.30 -36.71
N ALA A 149 3.77 65.05 -36.90
CA ALA A 149 2.88 64.03 -37.45
C ALA A 149 1.82 63.58 -36.41
N PRO A 150 0.58 63.26 -36.82
CA PRO A 150 -0.43 62.68 -35.92
C PRO A 150 -0.07 61.24 -35.53
N THR A 151 -0.50 60.81 -34.34
CA THR A 151 -0.44 59.42 -33.88
C THR A 151 -1.85 58.79 -33.87
N CYS A 152 -2.01 57.54 -33.41
CA CYS A 152 -3.33 56.92 -33.29
C CYS A 152 -4.26 57.67 -32.31
N ILE A 153 -3.69 58.40 -31.34
CA ILE A 153 -4.42 59.06 -30.24
C ILE A 153 -4.25 60.58 -30.29
N GLU A 154 -3.03 61.06 -30.55
CA GLU A 154 -2.71 62.49 -30.56
C GLU A 154 -2.79 63.08 -31.97
N THR A 155 -3.31 64.30 -32.07
CA THR A 155 -3.34 65.09 -33.32
C THR A 155 -1.94 65.59 -33.69
N GLY A 156 -1.66 65.74 -34.98
CA GLY A 156 -0.47 66.39 -35.51
C GLY A 156 -0.67 67.89 -35.77
N LEU A 157 0.36 68.56 -36.30
CA LEU A 157 0.37 69.97 -36.70
C LEU A 157 1.04 70.15 -38.08
N THR A 158 0.54 71.06 -38.92
CA THR A 158 1.15 71.44 -40.20
C THR A 158 2.37 72.35 -40.03
N GLU A 159 3.15 72.60 -41.09
CA GLU A 159 4.30 73.52 -41.07
C GLU A 159 3.83 75.00 -41.03
N GLY A 160 4.49 75.84 -40.23
CA GLY A 160 4.18 77.28 -40.09
C GLY A 160 5.39 78.19 -40.32
N SER A 161 5.24 79.51 -40.18
CA SER A 161 6.36 80.46 -40.26
C SER A 161 6.17 81.72 -39.41
N ARG A 162 7.26 82.30 -38.89
CA ARG A 162 7.27 83.52 -38.07
C ARG A 162 8.49 84.40 -38.31
N CYS A 163 8.43 85.69 -37.98
CA CYS A 163 9.60 86.57 -38.02
C CYS A 163 10.57 86.23 -36.88
N GLY A 164 11.82 85.94 -37.19
CA GLY A 164 12.85 85.60 -36.19
C GLY A 164 13.19 86.76 -35.24
N MET A 165 12.89 88.01 -35.62
CA MET A 165 13.21 89.20 -34.80
C MET A 165 12.05 89.70 -33.91
N CYS A 166 10.81 89.71 -34.41
CA CYS A 166 9.66 90.21 -33.64
C CYS A 166 8.67 89.13 -33.21
N GLY A 167 8.83 87.89 -33.68
CA GLY A 167 7.98 86.75 -33.32
C GLY A 167 6.60 86.73 -34.00
N GLU A 168 6.30 87.70 -34.87
CA GLU A 168 5.03 87.77 -35.59
C GLU A 168 4.89 86.55 -36.52
N VAL A 169 3.76 85.85 -36.42
CA VAL A 169 3.47 84.62 -37.18
C VAL A 169 2.86 84.99 -38.53
N PHE A 170 3.46 84.49 -39.61
CA PHE A 170 3.04 84.77 -40.98
C PHE A 170 2.26 83.60 -41.60
N VAL A 171 2.52 82.38 -41.15
CA VAL A 171 1.73 81.18 -41.51
C VAL A 171 1.45 80.40 -40.23
N GLU A 172 0.17 80.30 -39.86
CA GLU A 172 -0.29 79.55 -38.68
C GLU A 172 -0.23 78.03 -38.93
N GLN A 173 0.04 77.27 -37.87
CA GLN A 173 -0.04 75.80 -37.92
C GLN A 173 -1.50 75.36 -37.70
N GLU A 174 -1.98 74.43 -38.52
CA GLU A 174 -3.30 73.81 -38.41
C GLU A 174 -3.20 72.41 -37.80
N THR A 175 -4.23 71.96 -37.10
CA THR A 175 -4.27 70.63 -36.50
C THR A 175 -4.57 69.54 -37.53
N VAL A 176 -3.78 68.49 -37.54
CA VAL A 176 -4.02 67.27 -38.32
C VAL A 176 -4.69 66.23 -37.41
N PRO A 177 -5.88 65.71 -37.72
CA PRO A 177 -6.57 64.72 -36.87
C PRO A 177 -5.72 63.50 -36.54
N ALA A 178 -5.93 62.92 -35.35
CA ALA A 178 -5.34 61.63 -34.99
C ALA A 178 -5.79 60.53 -35.96
N LEU A 179 -4.94 59.53 -36.20
CA LEU A 179 -5.18 58.46 -37.17
C LEU A 179 -6.31 57.50 -36.75
N GLY A 180 -6.60 57.42 -35.44
CA GLY A 180 -7.55 56.46 -34.87
C GLY A 180 -7.01 55.02 -34.85
N HIS A 181 -7.68 54.14 -34.11
CA HIS A 181 -7.30 52.73 -34.05
C HIS A 181 -7.95 51.91 -35.16
N SER A 182 -7.13 51.15 -35.90
CA SER A 182 -7.60 50.14 -36.87
C SER A 182 -7.49 48.74 -36.26
N PRO A 183 -8.62 48.05 -35.97
CA PRO A 183 -8.61 46.77 -35.29
C PRO A 183 -8.18 45.60 -36.21
N VAL A 184 -7.33 44.73 -35.68
CA VAL A 184 -7.00 43.40 -36.21
C VAL A 184 -7.47 42.37 -35.19
N LEU A 185 -8.19 41.35 -35.66
CA LEU A 185 -8.71 40.29 -34.79
C LEU A 185 -7.59 39.32 -34.42
N ASP A 186 -7.49 39.02 -33.13
CA ASP A 186 -6.68 37.94 -32.59
C ASP A 186 -7.58 36.71 -32.43
N PRO A 187 -7.33 35.60 -33.16
CA PRO A 187 -8.25 34.48 -33.22
C PRO A 187 -8.41 33.81 -31.85
N ALA A 188 -9.62 33.33 -31.58
CA ALA A 188 -9.88 32.46 -30.44
C ALA A 188 -9.08 31.15 -30.57
N ILE A 189 -8.59 30.63 -29.45
CA ILE A 189 -7.93 29.32 -29.35
C ILE A 189 -8.81 28.45 -28.46
N GLU A 190 -9.32 27.34 -28.97
CA GLU A 190 -10.11 26.42 -28.15
C GLU A 190 -9.22 25.75 -27.08
N PRO A 191 -9.74 25.52 -25.86
CA PRO A 191 -9.02 24.75 -24.86
C PRO A 191 -8.86 23.29 -25.30
N THR A 192 -7.72 22.69 -24.97
CA THR A 192 -7.51 21.23 -25.10
C THR A 192 -7.58 20.58 -23.71
N CYS A 193 -7.36 19.27 -23.62
CA CYS A 193 -7.29 18.59 -22.32
C CYS A 193 -6.17 19.13 -21.41
N ASP A 194 -5.04 19.52 -22.01
CA ASP A 194 -3.81 19.88 -21.28
C ASP A 194 -3.47 21.37 -21.36
N THR A 195 -4.07 22.10 -22.31
CA THR A 195 -3.77 23.52 -22.53
C THR A 195 -5.03 24.37 -22.44
N ASN A 196 -4.93 25.48 -21.70
CA ASN A 196 -5.96 26.51 -21.69
C ASN A 196 -6.21 27.06 -23.10
N GLY A 197 -7.46 27.44 -23.38
CA GLY A 197 -7.85 28.20 -24.56
C GLY A 197 -7.79 29.71 -24.32
N LEU A 198 -8.05 30.49 -25.36
CA LEU A 198 -8.15 31.95 -25.35
C LEU A 198 -9.43 32.40 -26.06
N THR A 199 -10.11 33.41 -25.52
CA THR A 199 -11.22 34.08 -26.23
C THR A 199 -10.70 34.87 -27.42
N GLU A 200 -11.58 35.23 -28.36
CA GLU A 200 -11.25 36.19 -29.43
C GLU A 200 -10.87 37.54 -28.83
N GLY A 201 -9.82 38.17 -29.36
CA GLY A 201 -9.34 39.49 -28.96
C GLY A 201 -9.14 40.40 -30.17
N SER A 202 -8.62 41.60 -29.94
CA SER A 202 -8.16 42.45 -31.03
C SER A 202 -7.10 43.46 -30.58
N HIS A 203 -6.21 43.81 -31.51
CA HIS A 203 -5.20 44.85 -31.32
C HIS A 203 -5.19 45.83 -32.49
N CYS A 204 -4.61 47.01 -32.30
CA CYS A 204 -4.48 47.99 -33.36
C CYS A 204 -3.29 47.66 -34.29
N SER A 205 -3.52 47.56 -35.60
CA SER A 205 -2.46 47.28 -36.59
C SER A 205 -1.36 48.34 -36.66
N VAL A 206 -1.66 49.57 -36.25
CA VAL A 206 -0.76 50.73 -36.40
C VAL A 206 0.12 50.93 -35.17
N CYS A 207 -0.42 50.78 -33.96
CA CYS A 207 0.30 51.05 -32.71
C CYS A 207 0.40 49.85 -31.76
N GLY A 208 -0.24 48.72 -32.07
CA GLY A 208 -0.21 47.50 -31.24
C GLY A 208 -1.06 47.55 -29.98
N GLU A 209 -1.79 48.64 -29.73
CA GLU A 209 -2.66 48.78 -28.54
C GLU A 209 -3.73 47.68 -28.53
N ILE A 210 -3.92 47.01 -27.39
CA ILE A 210 -4.94 45.99 -27.23
C ILE A 210 -6.31 46.67 -27.12
N LEU A 211 -7.19 46.42 -28.08
CA LEU A 211 -8.52 47.01 -28.15
C LEU A 211 -9.55 46.14 -27.43
N ILE A 212 -9.42 44.81 -27.55
CA ILE A 212 -10.18 43.82 -26.79
C ILE A 212 -9.19 42.76 -26.30
N LYS A 213 -9.06 42.62 -24.99
CA LYS A 213 -8.11 41.69 -24.37
C LYS A 213 -8.62 40.25 -24.47
N GLN A 214 -7.74 39.31 -24.86
CA GLN A 214 -8.04 37.88 -24.76
C GLN A 214 -8.10 37.43 -23.28
N GLU A 215 -9.08 36.62 -22.95
CA GLU A 215 -9.24 35.98 -21.64
C GLU A 215 -8.93 34.48 -21.75
N SER A 216 -8.36 33.90 -20.68
CA SER A 216 -8.03 32.48 -20.64
C SER A 216 -9.26 31.64 -20.35
N ILE A 217 -9.49 30.60 -21.16
CA ILE A 217 -10.48 29.55 -20.93
C ILE A 217 -9.73 28.35 -20.32
N PRO A 218 -10.10 27.83 -19.14
CA PRO A 218 -9.42 26.68 -18.54
C PRO A 218 -9.41 25.45 -19.47
N ALA A 219 -8.34 24.65 -19.37
CA ALA A 219 -8.25 23.36 -20.04
C ALA A 219 -9.43 22.44 -19.67
N LEU A 220 -9.83 21.57 -20.61
CA LEU A 220 -10.99 20.68 -20.44
C LEU A 220 -10.75 19.59 -19.38
N GLY A 221 -9.48 19.26 -19.10
CA GLY A 221 -9.10 18.15 -18.23
C GLY A 221 -9.34 16.78 -18.86
N HIS A 222 -8.91 15.73 -18.17
CA HIS A 222 -9.10 14.35 -18.61
C HIS A 222 -10.27 13.70 -17.89
N THR A 223 -11.16 13.07 -18.65
CA THR A 223 -12.22 12.18 -18.13
C THR A 223 -12.05 10.83 -18.78
N PHE A 224 -11.58 9.85 -18.00
CA PHE A 224 -11.19 8.53 -18.50
C PHE A 224 -12.35 7.53 -18.43
N THR A 225 -12.49 6.71 -19.48
CA THR A 225 -13.25 5.47 -19.47
C THR A 225 -12.27 4.31 -19.26
N TRP A 226 -12.55 3.43 -18.30
CA TRP A 226 -11.61 2.40 -17.86
C TRP A 226 -11.98 1.01 -18.38
N GLU A 227 -10.97 0.26 -18.82
CA GLU A 227 -11.02 -1.17 -19.12
C GLU A 227 -10.03 -1.93 -18.22
N TYR A 228 -10.37 -3.17 -17.85
CA TYR A 228 -9.64 -3.96 -16.86
C TYR A 228 -9.24 -5.32 -17.45
N ASP A 229 -7.95 -5.63 -17.43
CA ASP A 229 -7.38 -6.93 -17.83
C ASP A 229 -6.47 -7.45 -16.73
N GLY A 230 -7.01 -8.32 -15.87
CA GLY A 230 -6.35 -8.74 -14.63
C GLY A 230 -6.05 -7.55 -13.72
N ASP A 231 -4.78 -7.40 -13.34
CA ASP A 231 -4.31 -6.29 -12.50
C ASP A 231 -4.02 -5.00 -13.29
N ILE A 232 -4.14 -5.00 -14.61
CA ILE A 232 -3.81 -3.84 -15.44
C ILE A 232 -5.09 -3.06 -15.75
N HIS A 233 -5.09 -1.77 -15.36
CA HIS A 233 -6.20 -0.86 -15.64
C HIS A 233 -5.78 0.13 -16.72
N THR A 234 -6.59 0.25 -17.77
CA THR A 234 -6.31 1.13 -18.90
C THR A 234 -7.42 2.17 -19.04
N GLY A 235 -7.07 3.45 -18.91
CA GLY A 235 -7.97 4.57 -19.00
C GLY A 235 -7.84 5.28 -20.34
N THR A 236 -8.94 5.45 -21.07
CA THR A 236 -8.97 6.22 -22.32
C THR A 236 -9.75 7.51 -22.13
N CYS A 237 -9.13 8.65 -22.39
CA CYS A 237 -9.74 9.97 -22.27
C CYS A 237 -10.84 10.13 -23.33
N SER A 238 -12.06 10.36 -22.87
CA SER A 238 -13.24 10.56 -23.71
C SER A 238 -13.18 11.80 -24.61
N VAL A 239 -12.27 12.75 -24.33
CA VAL A 239 -12.15 14.02 -25.06
C VAL A 239 -11.04 13.94 -26.13
N CYS A 240 -9.83 13.51 -25.77
CA CYS A 240 -8.69 13.50 -26.72
C CYS A 240 -8.27 12.10 -27.20
N GLY A 241 -8.83 11.03 -26.62
CA GLY A 241 -8.40 9.65 -26.90
C GLY A 241 -7.04 9.28 -26.32
N GLY A 242 -6.43 10.14 -25.49
CA GLY A 242 -5.20 9.82 -24.76
C GLY A 242 -5.39 8.63 -23.82
N VAL A 243 -4.37 7.78 -23.69
CA VAL A 243 -4.43 6.54 -22.91
C VAL A 243 -3.45 6.63 -21.74
N GLU A 244 -3.90 6.25 -20.56
CA GLU A 244 -3.06 6.00 -19.38
C GLU A 244 -3.26 4.58 -18.86
N SER A 245 -2.28 4.05 -18.13
CA SER A 245 -2.38 2.73 -17.52
C SER A 245 -1.64 2.65 -16.20
N HIS A 246 -2.14 1.83 -15.29
CA HIS A 246 -1.49 1.50 -14.02
C HIS A 246 -1.77 0.05 -13.63
N ILE A 247 -0.91 -0.47 -12.74
CA ILE A 247 -1.17 -1.73 -12.04
C ILE A 247 -2.08 -1.42 -10.85
N GLY A 248 -3.14 -2.19 -10.67
CA GLY A 248 -4.07 -2.07 -9.56
C GLY A 248 -3.33 -2.17 -8.22
N ASP A 249 -3.36 -1.09 -7.46
CA ASP A 249 -2.88 -1.01 -6.09
C ASP A 249 -4.09 -0.72 -5.21
N TYR A 250 -4.51 -1.72 -4.46
CA TYR A 250 -5.78 -1.71 -3.76
C TYR A 250 -5.61 -1.47 -2.27
N GLU A 251 -6.55 -0.74 -1.70
CA GLU A 251 -6.74 -0.64 -0.26
C GLU A 251 -8.14 -1.11 0.12
N GLU A 252 -8.21 -1.81 1.25
CA GLU A 252 -9.49 -2.19 1.85
C GLU A 252 -10.19 -0.93 2.35
N ILE A 253 -11.45 -0.76 1.98
CA ILE A 253 -12.33 0.28 2.53
C ILE A 253 -13.23 -0.38 3.55
N GLU A 254 -13.38 0.24 4.73
CA GLU A 254 -14.27 -0.25 5.79
C GLU A 254 -15.69 -0.51 5.25
N THR A 255 -16.06 -1.77 5.13
CA THR A 255 -17.46 -2.18 5.00
C THR A 255 -18.03 -2.39 6.40
N PRO A 256 -19.16 -1.77 6.76
CA PRO A 256 -19.73 -1.94 8.08
C PRO A 256 -20.12 -3.40 8.28
N TYR A 257 -19.57 -4.03 9.32
CA TYR A 257 -19.96 -5.37 9.77
C TYR A 257 -21.47 -5.40 10.05
N THR A 258 -22.24 -6.06 9.19
CA THR A 258 -23.71 -6.17 9.29
C THR A 258 -24.16 -7.29 10.23
N GLY A 259 -23.24 -7.96 10.93
CA GLY A 259 -23.58 -9.06 11.83
C GLY A 259 -24.06 -10.34 11.14
N THR A 260 -23.87 -10.46 9.83
CA THR A 260 -24.26 -11.62 9.02
C THR A 260 -23.04 -12.23 8.34
N ILE A 261 -23.04 -13.57 8.19
CA ILE A 261 -21.92 -14.38 7.63
C ILE A 261 -21.70 -14.10 6.13
N ASP A 262 -22.61 -13.34 5.50
CA ASP A 262 -22.61 -13.00 4.08
C ASP A 262 -21.85 -11.69 3.77
N GLY A 263 -20.89 -11.32 4.61
CA GLY A 263 -20.07 -10.13 4.44
C GLY A 263 -18.92 -10.33 3.45
N CYS A 264 -18.55 -9.25 2.76
CA CYS A 264 -17.33 -9.16 1.94
C CYS A 264 -16.53 -7.90 2.31
N ALA A 265 -15.21 -7.97 2.16
CA ALA A 265 -14.33 -6.82 2.15
C ALA A 265 -14.42 -6.15 0.76
N THR A 266 -14.50 -4.83 0.72
CA THR A 266 -14.46 -4.08 -0.55
C THR A 266 -13.10 -3.41 -0.68
N PHE A 267 -12.45 -3.66 -1.81
CA PHE A 267 -11.16 -3.09 -2.15
C PHE A 267 -11.34 -2.04 -3.23
N LYS A 268 -10.71 -0.87 -3.07
CA LYS A 268 -10.68 0.18 -4.08
C LYS A 268 -9.26 0.44 -4.54
N CYS A 269 -9.08 0.59 -5.84
CA CYS A 269 -7.80 1.02 -6.39
C CYS A 269 -7.48 2.45 -5.96
N LYS A 270 -6.26 2.70 -5.52
CA LYS A 270 -5.81 4.04 -5.10
C LYS A 270 -5.74 5.06 -6.24
N TYR A 271 -5.68 4.58 -7.49
CA TYR A 271 -5.46 5.42 -8.68
C TYR A 271 -6.68 5.56 -9.58
N CYS A 272 -7.73 4.74 -9.40
CA CYS A 272 -8.97 4.84 -10.19
C CYS A 272 -10.18 4.40 -9.37
N ASP A 273 -11.36 4.47 -9.98
CA ASP A 273 -12.61 4.09 -9.31
C ASP A 273 -12.93 2.60 -9.38
N HIS A 274 -12.00 1.76 -9.84
CA HIS A 274 -12.20 0.31 -9.82
C HIS A 274 -12.31 -0.21 -8.39
N THR A 275 -13.33 -1.03 -8.17
CA THR A 275 -13.56 -1.72 -6.90
C THR A 275 -13.86 -3.18 -7.15
N TYR A 276 -13.39 -4.05 -6.27
CA TYR A 276 -13.81 -5.44 -6.24
C TYR A 276 -14.08 -5.88 -4.79
N THR A 277 -14.73 -7.03 -4.64
CA THR A 277 -15.08 -7.58 -3.33
C THR A 277 -14.48 -8.95 -3.13
N GLU A 278 -13.93 -9.20 -1.95
CA GLU A 278 -13.54 -10.54 -1.52
C GLU A 278 -14.41 -10.98 -0.36
N ASP A 279 -14.85 -12.22 -0.41
CA ASP A 279 -15.60 -12.82 0.67
C ASP A 279 -14.74 -12.97 1.93
N TYR A 280 -15.34 -12.75 3.11
CA TYR A 280 -14.70 -13.18 4.35
C TYR A 280 -14.76 -14.70 4.45
N VAL A 281 -13.59 -15.34 4.46
CA VAL A 281 -13.45 -16.80 4.48
C VAL A 281 -13.14 -17.33 5.87
N ALA A 282 -12.65 -16.49 6.78
CA ALA A 282 -12.30 -16.88 8.14
C ALA A 282 -12.61 -15.76 9.13
N LYS A 283 -12.73 -16.11 10.41
CA LYS A 283 -12.74 -15.15 11.52
C LYS A 283 -11.80 -15.58 12.63
N ALA A 284 -11.23 -14.62 13.34
CA ALA A 284 -10.54 -14.83 14.60
C ALA A 284 -11.24 -13.98 15.67
N GLY A 285 -11.90 -14.62 16.63
CA GLY A 285 -12.82 -13.94 17.54
C GLY A 285 -13.96 -13.24 16.78
N ASN A 286 -14.04 -11.91 16.90
CA ASN A 286 -15.03 -11.08 16.19
C ASN A 286 -14.49 -10.42 14.90
N THR A 287 -13.20 -10.59 14.59
CA THR A 287 -12.58 -9.98 13.40
C THR A 287 -12.69 -10.95 12.22
N LEU A 288 -13.11 -10.44 11.07
CA LEU A 288 -13.24 -11.19 9.81
C LEU A 288 -12.00 -11.02 8.94
N TYR A 289 -11.68 -12.03 8.13
CA TYR A 289 -10.51 -12.07 7.24
C TYR A 289 -10.86 -12.68 5.89
N THR A 290 -10.28 -12.17 4.81
CA THR A 290 -10.45 -12.70 3.45
C THR A 290 -9.54 -13.89 3.12
N SER A 291 -8.62 -14.23 4.04
CA SER A 291 -7.80 -15.44 3.96
C SER A 291 -7.68 -16.13 5.32
N LEU A 292 -7.52 -17.45 5.30
CA LEU A 292 -7.31 -18.24 6.53
C LEU A 292 -5.93 -17.94 7.14
N GLU A 293 -4.92 -17.75 6.29
CA GLU A 293 -3.55 -17.46 6.66
C GLU A 293 -3.45 -16.16 7.48
N ALA A 294 -4.14 -15.10 7.04
CA ALA A 294 -4.17 -13.83 7.78
C ALA A 294 -4.89 -13.98 9.14
N ALA A 295 -5.99 -14.73 9.19
CA ALA A 295 -6.70 -15.01 10.43
C ALA A 295 -5.82 -15.75 11.45
N LEU A 296 -5.12 -16.80 11.01
CA LEU A 296 -4.18 -17.57 11.83
C LEU A 296 -2.95 -16.74 12.25
N GLN A 297 -2.44 -15.90 11.35
CA GLN A 297 -1.33 -14.99 11.65
C GLN A 297 -1.70 -13.96 12.72
N ALA A 298 -2.94 -13.46 12.71
CA ALA A 298 -3.43 -12.50 13.70
C ALA A 298 -3.81 -13.13 15.05
N ALA A 299 -4.16 -14.41 15.07
CA ALA A 299 -4.59 -15.12 16.28
C ALA A 299 -3.49 -15.25 17.34
N ASN A 300 -3.91 -15.18 18.60
CA ASN A 300 -3.10 -15.32 19.80
C ASN A 300 -3.57 -16.51 20.64
N SER A 301 -2.75 -16.97 21.57
CA SER A 301 -3.11 -18.06 22.48
C SER A 301 -4.44 -17.78 23.20
N GLY A 302 -5.38 -18.71 23.10
CA GLY A 302 -6.75 -18.59 23.63
C GLY A 302 -7.79 -18.20 22.58
N ASP A 303 -7.36 -17.75 21.40
CA ASP A 303 -8.26 -17.40 20.31
C ASP A 303 -8.79 -18.63 19.57
N GLU A 304 -10.00 -18.48 19.04
CA GLU A 304 -10.63 -19.41 18.11
C GLU A 304 -10.66 -18.78 16.72
N VAL A 305 -10.10 -19.50 15.75
CA VAL A 305 -10.17 -19.21 14.32
C VAL A 305 -11.18 -20.15 13.68
N ILE A 306 -12.20 -19.61 13.03
CA ILE A 306 -13.27 -20.40 12.41
C ILE A 306 -13.29 -20.14 10.91
N LEU A 307 -13.27 -21.21 10.12
CA LEU A 307 -13.48 -21.12 8.68
C LEU A 307 -14.96 -20.82 8.38
N LEU A 308 -15.24 -19.80 7.57
CA LEU A 308 -16.59 -19.27 7.27
C LEU A 308 -17.13 -19.63 5.89
N LYS A 309 -16.25 -19.87 4.90
CA LYS A 309 -16.60 -20.38 3.57
C LYS A 309 -15.62 -21.47 3.12
N ASP A 310 -15.96 -22.20 2.07
CA ASP A 310 -15.00 -23.10 1.42
C ASP A 310 -13.77 -22.29 0.97
N TYR A 311 -12.57 -22.83 1.19
CA TYR A 311 -11.34 -22.07 0.97
C TYR A 311 -10.21 -22.96 0.44
N THR A 312 -9.41 -22.41 -0.48
CA THR A 312 -8.17 -23.04 -0.95
C THR A 312 -6.98 -22.25 -0.42
N MET A 313 -6.25 -22.86 0.50
CA MET A 313 -5.00 -22.34 1.03
C MET A 313 -3.87 -22.70 0.07
N THR A 314 -3.10 -21.69 -0.36
CA THR A 314 -2.02 -21.84 -1.35
C THR A 314 -0.64 -21.46 -0.81
N ARG A 315 -0.57 -21.07 0.46
CA ARG A 315 0.65 -20.69 1.17
C ARG A 315 0.65 -21.31 2.56
N ASP A 316 1.83 -21.37 3.14
CA ASP A 316 2.00 -21.93 4.48
C ASP A 316 1.26 -21.13 5.54
N ALA A 317 0.71 -21.84 6.53
CA ALA A 317 0.02 -21.25 7.66
C ALA A 317 0.37 -21.98 8.96
N GLU A 318 0.24 -21.28 10.09
CA GLU A 318 0.55 -21.82 11.40
C GLU A 318 -0.66 -21.70 12.35
N VAL A 319 -1.14 -22.84 12.86
CA VAL A 319 -2.01 -22.86 14.04
C VAL A 319 -1.12 -22.77 15.28
N LYS A 320 -0.92 -21.56 15.81
CA LYS A 320 -0.02 -21.31 16.96
C LYS A 320 -0.46 -22.05 18.22
N SER A 321 0.48 -22.28 19.13
CA SER A 321 0.19 -22.87 20.45
C SER A 321 -0.93 -22.10 21.17
N GLY A 322 -1.93 -22.83 21.67
CA GLY A 322 -3.10 -22.28 22.36
C GLY A 322 -4.19 -21.72 21.46
N VAL A 323 -4.01 -21.71 20.13
CA VAL A 323 -5.06 -21.34 19.16
C VAL A 323 -5.86 -22.59 18.78
N LEU A 324 -7.18 -22.45 18.64
CA LEU A 324 -8.06 -23.45 18.02
C LEU A 324 -8.39 -23.01 16.59
N LEU A 325 -8.04 -23.83 15.60
CA LEU A 325 -8.61 -23.75 14.25
C LEU A 325 -9.80 -24.71 14.14
N LEU A 326 -11.00 -24.16 13.95
CA LEU A 326 -12.23 -24.92 13.72
C LEU A 326 -12.59 -24.90 12.23
N ILE A 327 -12.66 -26.09 11.63
CA ILE A 327 -13.35 -26.32 10.35
C ILE A 327 -14.75 -26.84 10.69
N PRO A 328 -15.79 -25.99 10.55
CA PRO A 328 -17.11 -26.29 11.08
C PRO A 328 -17.85 -27.35 10.27
N CYS A 329 -18.83 -27.98 10.89
CA CYS A 329 -19.69 -29.00 10.28
C CYS A 329 -21.16 -28.59 10.17
N MET A 330 -21.53 -27.40 10.65
CA MET A 330 -22.89 -26.85 10.60
C MET A 330 -22.87 -25.33 10.90
N ASP A 331 -24.00 -24.67 10.68
CA ASP A 331 -24.15 -23.26 11.05
C ASP A 331 -24.01 -23.07 12.57
N ASN A 332 -23.26 -22.04 12.98
CA ASN A 332 -22.96 -21.75 14.39
C ASN A 332 -22.31 -22.92 15.13
N ASP A 333 -21.52 -23.73 14.44
CA ASP A 333 -20.70 -24.76 15.07
C ASP A 333 -19.80 -24.12 16.14
N ILE A 334 -19.87 -24.67 17.36
CA ILE A 334 -19.10 -24.25 18.53
C ILE A 334 -17.85 -25.13 18.74
N GLY A 335 -17.55 -26.01 17.78
CA GLY A 335 -16.47 -26.98 17.87
C GLY A 335 -16.81 -28.09 18.85
N TYR A 336 -16.17 -28.07 20.02
CA TYR A 336 -16.40 -29.06 21.06
C TYR A 336 -17.70 -28.78 21.83
N THR A 337 -18.43 -29.86 22.14
CA THR A 337 -19.47 -29.86 23.16
C THR A 337 -18.86 -29.65 24.55
N SER A 338 -19.71 -29.42 25.56
CA SER A 338 -19.27 -29.21 26.96
C SER A 338 -18.46 -30.38 27.56
N SER A 339 -18.47 -31.55 26.92
CA SER A 339 -17.69 -32.72 27.30
C SER A 339 -16.35 -32.86 26.56
N GLY A 340 -16.01 -31.94 25.65
CA GLY A 340 -14.77 -31.96 24.89
C GLY A 340 -14.79 -32.88 23.67
N TYR A 341 -15.98 -33.19 23.13
CA TYR A 341 -16.17 -34.03 21.95
C TYR A 341 -16.98 -33.30 20.89
N ASN A 342 -16.91 -33.78 19.65
CA ASN A 342 -17.65 -33.25 18.52
C ASN A 342 -19.19 -33.35 18.72
N PRO A 343 -19.99 -32.58 17.94
CA PRO A 343 -21.45 -32.52 18.10
C PRO A 343 -22.15 -33.87 18.00
N ASP A 344 -23.14 -34.09 18.89
CA ASP A 344 -23.92 -35.32 18.95
C ASP A 344 -25.12 -35.29 17.99
N GLY A 345 -25.04 -36.08 16.93
CA GLY A 345 -26.11 -36.25 15.94
C GLY A 345 -27.11 -37.37 16.24
N THR A 346 -27.10 -37.95 17.44
CA THR A 346 -27.92 -39.12 17.71
C THR A 346 -29.40 -38.77 17.90
N THR A 347 -30.24 -39.18 16.95
CA THR A 347 -31.70 -39.09 17.07
C THR A 347 -32.33 -40.45 17.41
N THR A 348 -33.44 -40.46 18.15
CA THR A 348 -34.13 -41.69 18.60
C THR A 348 -35.12 -42.28 17.58
N ALA A 349 -35.27 -41.66 16.39
CA ALA A 349 -36.24 -42.06 15.37
C ALA A 349 -35.62 -42.11 13.96
N ASN A 350 -35.88 -43.20 13.24
CA ASN A 350 -35.67 -43.45 11.80
C ASN A 350 -34.84 -42.40 11.04
N TYR A 351 -33.51 -42.51 11.13
CA TYR A 351 -32.61 -41.70 10.32
C TYR A 351 -32.26 -42.43 9.02
N THR A 352 -32.53 -41.77 7.89
CA THR A 352 -31.94 -42.10 6.59
C THR A 352 -30.62 -41.35 6.48
N LYS A 353 -29.52 -42.10 6.46
CA LYS A 353 -28.13 -41.61 6.29
C LYS A 353 -28.06 -40.51 5.22
N GLU A 354 -27.60 -39.32 5.58
CA GLU A 354 -26.94 -38.41 4.64
C GLU A 354 -25.75 -37.77 5.36
N ASP A 355 -24.55 -38.28 5.10
CA ASP A 355 -23.31 -37.58 5.46
C ASP A 355 -23.30 -36.34 4.54
N VAL A 356 -23.53 -35.15 5.09
CA VAL A 356 -23.64 -33.92 4.28
C VAL A 356 -22.33 -33.16 4.37
N LEU A 357 -21.64 -33.01 3.23
CA LEU A 357 -20.47 -32.14 3.17
C LEU A 357 -20.93 -30.71 3.47
N TYR A 358 -20.39 -30.10 4.53
CA TYR A 358 -20.75 -28.76 4.96
C TYR A 358 -19.66 -27.73 4.66
N ARG A 359 -18.40 -28.12 4.83
CA ARG A 359 -17.28 -27.21 4.66
C ARG A 359 -16.07 -27.93 4.07
N THR A 360 -15.43 -27.29 3.11
CA THR A 360 -14.18 -27.76 2.53
C THR A 360 -13.04 -26.77 2.80
N LEU A 361 -11.95 -27.27 3.36
CA LEU A 361 -10.64 -26.62 3.30
C LEU A 361 -9.77 -27.40 2.33
N THR A 362 -9.31 -26.77 1.27
CA THR A 362 -8.31 -27.34 0.36
C THR A 362 -6.94 -26.81 0.75
N ILE A 363 -6.00 -27.70 1.02
CA ILE A 363 -4.57 -27.38 1.21
C ILE A 363 -3.89 -27.80 -0.08
N ALA A 364 -3.55 -26.82 -0.92
CA ALA A 364 -3.00 -27.06 -2.25
C ALA A 364 -1.58 -27.65 -2.19
N ASP A 365 -1.18 -28.31 -3.27
CA ASP A 365 0.21 -28.77 -3.45
C ASP A 365 1.20 -27.63 -3.20
N GLY A 366 2.27 -27.93 -2.46
CA GLY A 366 3.29 -26.98 -2.05
C GLY A 366 2.92 -26.06 -0.86
N ALA A 367 1.72 -26.17 -0.30
CA ALA A 367 1.33 -25.47 0.94
C ALA A 367 1.33 -26.41 2.16
N GLU A 368 1.78 -25.91 3.32
CA GLU A 368 1.75 -26.63 4.59
C GLU A 368 0.92 -25.90 5.66
N ILE A 369 0.12 -26.63 6.44
CA ILE A 369 -0.35 -26.13 7.73
C ILE A 369 0.42 -26.77 8.89
N THR A 370 1.19 -25.95 9.61
CA THR A 370 1.88 -26.37 10.83
C THR A 370 0.95 -26.21 12.03
N VAL A 371 0.72 -27.27 12.80
CA VAL A 371 -0.19 -27.31 13.94
C VAL A 371 0.60 -27.41 15.25
N ASN A 372 0.74 -26.28 15.94
CA ASN A 372 1.28 -26.15 17.30
C ASN A 372 0.17 -26.03 18.36
N GLY A 373 -1.02 -25.57 17.97
CA GLY A 373 -2.24 -25.50 18.77
C GLY A 373 -3.16 -26.71 18.52
N THR A 374 -4.45 -26.44 18.31
CA THR A 374 -5.45 -27.47 17.98
C THR A 374 -6.09 -27.18 16.63
N MET A 375 -6.10 -28.17 15.74
CA MET A 375 -6.91 -28.16 14.52
C MET A 375 -8.06 -29.15 14.70
N LEU A 376 -9.30 -28.67 14.69
CA LEU A 376 -10.52 -29.46 14.80
C LEU A 376 -11.24 -29.51 13.45
N ILE A 377 -11.25 -30.69 12.84
CA ILE A 377 -11.99 -31.00 11.61
C ILE A 377 -13.29 -31.65 12.06
N ASN A 378 -14.35 -30.87 12.16
CA ASN A 378 -15.53 -31.27 12.91
C ASN A 378 -16.51 -32.14 12.10
N ALA A 379 -17.35 -32.88 12.81
CA ALA A 379 -18.51 -33.56 12.22
C ALA A 379 -19.59 -33.80 13.26
N VAL A 380 -20.84 -33.80 12.82
CA VAL A 380 -21.96 -34.31 13.59
C VAL A 380 -21.91 -35.84 13.59
N THR A 381 -21.70 -36.45 14.75
CA THR A 381 -21.55 -37.92 14.85
C THR A 381 -22.56 -38.58 15.77
N GLY A 382 -22.88 -39.84 15.49
CA GLY A 382 -23.89 -40.57 16.23
C GLY A 382 -24.00 -42.01 15.81
N ARG A 383 -25.12 -42.62 16.20
CA ARG A 383 -25.48 -43.98 15.79
C ARG A 383 -26.23 -43.94 14.45
N LYS A 384 -25.80 -44.75 13.47
CA LYS A 384 -26.41 -44.83 12.13
C LYS A 384 -27.93 -45.08 12.13
N VAL A 385 -28.42 -46.05 12.90
CA VAL A 385 -29.86 -46.43 12.95
C VAL A 385 -30.21 -47.03 14.32
N ALA A 386 -31.44 -46.87 14.81
CA ALA A 386 -31.94 -47.59 15.98
C ALA A 386 -31.84 -49.11 15.79
N GLY A 387 -31.19 -49.81 16.73
CA GLY A 387 -30.88 -51.25 16.59
C GLY A 387 -29.56 -51.56 15.86
N SER A 388 -28.91 -50.57 15.23
CA SER A 388 -27.57 -50.75 14.63
C SER A 388 -26.51 -51.03 15.69
N TYR A 389 -25.60 -51.96 15.41
CA TYR A 389 -24.46 -52.29 16.27
C TYR A 389 -23.27 -51.37 16.03
N THR A 390 -23.32 -50.56 14.96
CA THR A 390 -22.35 -49.50 14.69
C THR A 390 -22.59 -48.32 15.63
N THR A 391 -21.60 -47.97 16.45
CA THR A 391 -21.83 -47.06 17.60
C THR A 391 -21.39 -45.62 17.38
N TYR A 392 -20.48 -45.37 16.44
CA TYR A 392 -19.94 -44.05 16.13
C TYR A 392 -19.76 -43.93 14.63
N ASP A 393 -20.35 -42.92 14.00
CA ASP A 393 -20.21 -42.62 12.58
C ASP A 393 -20.60 -41.15 12.33
N ILE A 394 -20.30 -40.64 11.15
CA ILE A 394 -20.83 -39.37 10.68
C ILE A 394 -22.34 -39.55 10.44
N THR A 395 -23.15 -38.69 11.04
CA THR A 395 -24.62 -38.78 10.98
C THR A 395 -25.28 -37.46 10.60
N GLY A 396 -24.50 -36.51 10.09
CA GLY A 396 -25.01 -35.21 9.66
C GLY A 396 -23.94 -34.44 8.89
N GLY A 397 -23.90 -33.13 9.09
CA GLY A 397 -22.88 -32.27 8.49
C GLY A 397 -21.47 -32.67 8.89
N TYR A 398 -20.51 -32.60 7.97
CA TYR A 398 -19.09 -32.83 8.22
C TYR A 398 -18.20 -31.85 7.46
N ALA A 399 -17.05 -31.57 8.05
CA ALA A 399 -15.95 -30.85 7.40
C ALA A 399 -15.06 -31.82 6.62
N LEU A 400 -14.63 -31.40 5.43
CA LEU A 400 -13.63 -32.06 4.60
C LEU A 400 -12.38 -31.19 4.54
N VAL A 401 -11.22 -31.81 4.75
CA VAL A 401 -9.94 -31.28 4.29
C VAL A 401 -9.53 -32.06 3.04
N ASN A 402 -9.45 -31.36 1.91
CA ASN A 402 -8.83 -31.88 0.69
C ASN A 402 -7.34 -31.55 0.74
N LEU A 403 -6.50 -32.57 0.93
CA LEU A 403 -5.09 -32.43 1.26
C LEU A 403 -4.21 -32.87 0.08
N ASP A 404 -3.79 -31.90 -0.72
CA ASP A 404 -2.76 -32.12 -1.76
C ASP A 404 -1.37 -31.68 -1.27
N GLY A 405 -1.31 -30.70 -0.36
CA GLY A 405 -0.11 -30.32 0.39
C GLY A 405 0.06 -31.10 1.70
N ASP A 406 0.53 -30.45 2.77
CA ASP A 406 0.91 -31.14 4.01
C ASP A 406 0.25 -30.57 5.28
N ILE A 407 0.01 -31.44 6.27
CA ILE A 407 -0.31 -31.06 7.65
C ILE A 407 0.80 -31.57 8.56
N VAL A 408 1.49 -30.69 9.27
CA VAL A 408 2.54 -31.08 10.23
C VAL A 408 2.09 -30.74 11.65
N VAL A 409 1.84 -31.75 12.47
CA VAL A 409 1.47 -31.59 13.87
C VAL A 409 2.72 -31.71 14.72
N ASN A 410 3.12 -30.61 15.34
CA ASN A 410 4.33 -30.52 16.17
C ASN A 410 4.09 -31.02 17.61
N SER A 411 5.15 -31.01 18.42
CA SER A 411 5.07 -31.35 19.84
C SER A 411 3.99 -30.53 20.55
N SER A 412 3.10 -31.21 21.28
CA SER A 412 1.94 -30.64 21.98
C SER A 412 0.80 -30.16 21.07
N GLY A 413 0.98 -30.19 19.73
CA GLY A 413 -0.09 -29.94 18.78
C GLY A 413 -1.13 -31.06 18.78
N VAL A 414 -2.37 -30.68 18.48
CA VAL A 414 -3.52 -31.60 18.42
C VAL A 414 -4.21 -31.50 17.07
N LEU A 415 -4.34 -32.64 16.38
CA LEU A 415 -5.25 -32.79 15.25
C LEU A 415 -6.45 -33.64 15.69
N ASP A 416 -7.63 -33.05 15.79
CA ASP A 416 -8.86 -33.76 16.12
C ASP A 416 -9.73 -33.87 14.87
N CYS A 417 -9.77 -35.06 14.28
CA CYS A 417 -10.50 -35.34 13.06
C CYS A 417 -11.74 -36.20 13.34
N SER A 418 -12.89 -35.53 13.36
CA SER A 418 -14.21 -36.17 13.29
C SER A 418 -14.82 -36.12 11.89
N GLY A 419 -14.42 -35.12 11.08
CA GLY A 419 -14.77 -34.96 9.67
C GLY A 419 -14.00 -35.90 8.77
N ARG A 420 -13.54 -35.43 7.60
CA ARG A 420 -12.73 -36.24 6.68
C ARG A 420 -11.48 -35.50 6.23
N VAL A 421 -10.40 -36.25 6.02
CA VAL A 421 -9.16 -35.80 5.38
C VAL A 421 -8.80 -36.78 4.28
N GLU A 422 -8.79 -36.29 3.04
CA GLU A 422 -8.59 -37.09 1.83
C GLU A 422 -7.70 -36.29 0.86
N GLY A 423 -6.96 -36.96 -0.02
CA GLY A 423 -6.04 -36.33 -0.98
C GLY A 423 -4.67 -37.02 -1.01
N ASP A 424 -3.81 -36.57 -1.92
CA ASP A 424 -2.50 -37.18 -2.19
C ASP A 424 -1.38 -36.72 -1.23
N GLY A 425 -1.66 -35.69 -0.44
CA GLY A 425 -0.75 -35.12 0.56
C GLY A 425 -0.59 -35.97 1.83
N GLN A 426 0.22 -35.49 2.77
CA GLN A 426 0.56 -36.22 4.00
C GLN A 426 0.26 -35.43 5.28
N VAL A 427 -0.28 -36.13 6.27
CA VAL A 427 -0.31 -35.68 7.66
C VAL A 427 0.87 -36.29 8.41
N THR A 428 1.70 -35.46 9.05
CA THR A 428 2.83 -35.92 9.87
C THR A 428 2.61 -35.55 11.34
N LEU A 429 2.56 -36.56 12.21
CA LEU A 429 2.58 -36.38 13.67
C LEU A 429 4.01 -36.51 14.18
N LYS A 430 4.57 -35.40 14.67
CA LYS A 430 5.88 -35.36 15.30
C LYS A 430 5.85 -35.91 16.72
N SER A 431 7.02 -36.17 17.29
CA SER A 431 7.14 -36.56 18.70
C SER A 431 6.44 -35.55 19.62
N GLY A 432 5.60 -36.04 20.54
CA GLY A 432 4.77 -35.22 21.41
C GLY A 432 3.46 -34.72 20.81
N ALA A 433 3.21 -34.93 19.51
CA ALA A 433 1.94 -34.60 18.87
C ALA A 433 0.84 -35.59 19.25
N THR A 434 -0.41 -35.13 19.20
CA THR A 434 -1.58 -35.97 19.44
C THR A 434 -2.59 -35.87 18.30
N MET A 435 -3.13 -37.01 17.93
CA MET A 435 -4.24 -37.08 16.99
C MET A 435 -5.41 -37.86 17.56
N TYR A 436 -6.61 -37.33 17.33
CA TYR A 436 -7.88 -38.00 17.58
C TYR A 436 -8.56 -38.29 16.24
N GLU A 437 -8.95 -39.53 16.02
CA GLU A 437 -9.71 -39.95 14.84
C GLU A 437 -10.93 -40.74 15.29
N THR A 438 -12.01 -40.72 14.51
CA THR A 438 -13.15 -41.57 14.81
C THR A 438 -12.78 -43.06 14.81
N TYR A 439 -13.16 -43.78 15.87
CA TYR A 439 -13.06 -45.23 15.97
C TYR A 439 -14.46 -45.83 16.06
N SER A 440 -14.93 -46.29 14.92
CA SER A 440 -16.28 -46.76 14.69
C SER A 440 -16.32 -48.26 14.95
N ILE A 441 -16.87 -48.69 16.10
CA ILE A 441 -17.09 -50.12 16.35
C ILE A 441 -18.23 -50.57 15.45
N VAL A 442 -17.94 -51.42 14.46
CA VAL A 442 -18.92 -51.87 13.46
C VAL A 442 -19.67 -53.10 13.95
N ARG A 443 -18.95 -54.08 14.50
CA ARG A 443 -19.53 -55.33 15.01
C ARG A 443 -18.93 -55.72 16.36
N TRP A 444 -19.83 -56.02 17.29
CA TRP A 444 -19.53 -56.62 18.58
C TRP A 444 -19.59 -58.13 18.49
N ARG A 445 -18.76 -58.83 19.28
CA ARG A 445 -18.94 -60.27 19.55
C ARG A 445 -20.28 -60.44 20.27
N GLY A 446 -21.28 -61.08 19.66
CA GLY A 446 -22.70 -60.87 20.04
C GLY A 446 -23.18 -61.34 21.44
N GLY A 447 -24.38 -60.86 21.83
CA GLY A 447 -25.32 -61.48 22.79
C GLY A 447 -24.89 -61.64 24.26
N SER A 448 -25.54 -62.57 24.98
CA SER A 448 -25.15 -63.03 26.32
C SER A 448 -23.73 -63.65 26.35
N TYR A 449 -23.18 -63.98 25.19
CA TYR A 449 -21.81 -64.46 25.03
C TYR A 449 -20.79 -63.35 25.32
N SER A 450 -20.97 -62.13 24.79
CA SER A 450 -20.14 -60.98 25.17
C SER A 450 -20.16 -60.75 26.67
N LYS A 451 -21.34 -60.76 27.29
CA LYS A 451 -21.50 -60.68 28.75
C LYS A 451 -20.70 -61.78 29.46
N ASN A 452 -20.95 -63.05 29.12
CA ASN A 452 -20.35 -64.18 29.82
C ASN A 452 -18.85 -64.33 29.55
N HIS A 453 -18.36 -64.04 28.34
CA HIS A 453 -16.99 -64.36 27.93
C HIS A 453 -16.07 -63.14 27.89
N ALA A 454 -16.55 -61.95 27.57
CA ALA A 454 -15.73 -60.74 27.59
C ALA A 454 -15.74 -60.06 28.97
N PHE A 455 -16.92 -59.95 29.60
CA PHE A 455 -17.07 -59.21 30.85
C PHE A 455 -16.96 -60.08 32.10
N ASP A 456 -17.68 -61.21 32.15
CA ASP A 456 -17.71 -62.08 33.33
C ASP A 456 -16.46 -62.98 33.42
N ASN A 457 -16.12 -63.70 32.33
CA ASN A 457 -14.98 -64.64 32.31
C ASN A 457 -13.68 -64.05 31.73
N ARG A 458 -13.73 -62.87 31.10
CA ARG A 458 -12.58 -62.17 30.49
C ARG A 458 -11.69 -63.05 29.60
N ARG A 459 -12.30 -63.90 28.78
CA ARG A 459 -11.61 -64.84 27.89
C ARG A 459 -11.44 -64.33 26.47
N VAL A 460 -12.23 -63.34 26.05
CA VAL A 460 -12.28 -62.87 24.66
C VAL A 460 -12.50 -61.36 24.62
N TYR A 461 -11.83 -60.64 23.71
CA TYR A 461 -12.06 -59.21 23.51
C TYR A 461 -13.37 -58.96 22.74
N PRO A 462 -14.26 -58.04 23.17
CA PRO A 462 -15.66 -58.01 22.73
C PRO A 462 -15.90 -57.38 21.35
N ILE A 463 -14.87 -56.91 20.65
CA ILE A 463 -14.97 -56.27 19.34
C ILE A 463 -14.47 -57.23 18.26
N TYR A 464 -15.21 -57.32 17.14
CA TYR A 464 -14.82 -58.08 15.94
C TYR A 464 -14.33 -57.17 14.83
N GLU A 465 -15.07 -56.09 14.56
CA GLU A 465 -14.76 -55.17 13.45
C GLU A 465 -14.87 -53.73 13.91
N SER A 466 -13.92 -52.93 13.44
CA SER A 466 -13.80 -51.51 13.74
C SER A 466 -13.24 -50.77 12.55
N GLU A 467 -13.76 -49.57 12.29
CA GLU A 467 -13.31 -48.71 11.20
C GLU A 467 -12.70 -47.42 11.77
N MET A 468 -11.53 -47.07 11.23
CA MET A 468 -10.97 -45.72 11.31
C MET A 468 -10.83 -45.27 9.86
N ASN A 469 -11.70 -44.39 9.38
CA ASN A 469 -11.79 -44.11 7.94
C ASN A 469 -12.03 -42.62 7.61
N THR A 470 -11.93 -41.77 8.64
CA THR A 470 -12.03 -40.32 8.50
C THR A 470 -10.70 -39.73 8.04
N MET A 471 -9.59 -40.41 8.32
CA MET A 471 -8.26 -40.08 7.81
C MET A 471 -7.88 -41.04 6.69
N ARG A 472 -8.02 -40.59 5.44
CA ARG A 472 -7.72 -41.39 4.24
C ARG A 472 -6.44 -40.96 3.53
N ALA A 473 -6.05 -39.69 3.68
CA ALA A 473 -4.73 -39.23 3.31
C ALA A 473 -3.63 -39.98 4.09
N ALA A 474 -2.41 -40.00 3.57
CA ALA A 474 -1.31 -40.70 4.22
C ALA A 474 -1.00 -40.07 5.60
N LEU A 475 -0.94 -40.90 6.64
CA LEU A 475 -0.64 -40.47 8.01
C LEU A 475 0.70 -41.03 8.46
N ARG A 476 1.72 -40.17 8.55
CA ARG A 476 3.02 -40.49 9.15
C ARG A 476 2.97 -40.21 10.66
N ILE A 477 3.35 -41.19 11.46
CA ILE A 477 3.35 -41.15 12.93
C ILE A 477 4.77 -41.43 13.39
N GLU A 478 5.45 -40.43 13.91
CA GLU A 478 6.82 -40.58 14.42
C GLU A 478 6.83 -41.11 15.86
N SER A 479 7.95 -41.70 16.27
CA SER A 479 8.15 -42.13 17.65
C SER A 479 7.90 -41.00 18.64
N GLY A 480 7.13 -41.31 19.70
CA GLY A 480 6.69 -40.33 20.69
C GLY A 480 5.42 -39.55 20.31
N ALA A 481 4.83 -39.74 19.14
CA ALA A 481 3.49 -39.24 18.82
C ALA A 481 2.38 -40.16 19.40
N SER A 482 1.15 -39.66 19.48
CA SER A 482 -0.02 -40.45 19.91
C SER A 482 -1.19 -40.39 18.95
N LEU A 483 -1.74 -41.56 18.61
CA LEU A 483 -2.97 -41.73 17.85
C LEU A 483 -4.04 -42.38 18.73
N TYR A 484 -5.14 -41.68 18.89
CA TYR A 484 -6.31 -42.14 19.63
C TYR A 484 -7.49 -42.34 18.69
N GLY A 485 -8.19 -43.45 18.89
CA GLY A 485 -9.54 -43.66 18.38
C GLY A 485 -10.58 -43.07 19.34
N THR A 486 -11.35 -42.08 18.91
CA THR A 486 -12.52 -41.58 19.63
C THR A 486 -13.68 -42.56 19.42
N VAL A 487 -14.13 -43.18 20.50
CA VAL A 487 -15.20 -44.16 20.52
C VAL A 487 -16.41 -43.54 21.20
N LYS A 488 -17.59 -43.65 20.56
CA LYS A 488 -18.88 -43.37 21.19
C LYS A 488 -19.67 -44.66 21.31
N VAL A 489 -20.20 -44.96 22.48
CA VAL A 489 -21.02 -46.15 22.74
C VAL A 489 -22.34 -45.77 23.41
N TYR A 490 -23.43 -46.33 22.89
CA TYR A 490 -24.75 -46.26 23.51
C TYR A 490 -24.92 -47.31 24.60
N THR A 491 -25.48 -46.92 25.74
CA THR A 491 -25.88 -47.85 26.79
C THR A 491 -27.38 -47.76 27.04
N SER A 492 -28.04 -48.91 27.07
CA SER A 492 -29.45 -48.98 27.44
C SER A 492 -29.63 -48.69 28.93
N GLY A 493 -30.69 -47.98 29.28
CA GLY A 493 -31.05 -47.74 30.68
C GLY A 493 -31.37 -49.04 31.41
N TYR A 494 -31.08 -49.07 32.71
CA TYR A 494 -31.33 -50.21 33.59
C TYR A 494 -32.23 -49.78 34.75
N ASN A 495 -33.29 -50.55 34.99
CA ASN A 495 -34.15 -50.37 36.16
C ASN A 495 -33.81 -51.44 37.21
N LEU A 496 -33.23 -51.00 38.32
CA LEU A 496 -32.86 -51.85 39.46
C LEU A 496 -33.84 -51.68 40.63
N GLY A 497 -35.11 -51.37 40.35
CA GLY A 497 -36.14 -51.10 41.36
C GLY A 497 -36.13 -49.62 41.77
N PRO A 498 -35.69 -49.24 42.98
CA PRO A 498 -35.65 -47.84 43.41
C PRO A 498 -34.58 -47.00 42.69
N PHE A 499 -33.66 -47.63 41.95
CA PHE A 499 -32.59 -46.96 41.21
C PHE A 499 -32.78 -47.17 39.71
N VAL A 500 -33.02 -46.07 38.99
CA VAL A 500 -33.15 -46.06 37.53
C VAL A 500 -31.91 -45.41 36.94
N ILE A 501 -31.17 -46.17 36.15
CA ILE A 501 -30.02 -45.68 35.40
C ILE A 501 -30.53 -45.34 34.00
N PRO A 502 -30.50 -44.07 33.58
CA PRO A 502 -30.98 -43.68 32.27
C PRO A 502 -30.06 -44.23 31.17
N ALA A 503 -30.61 -44.37 29.96
CA ALA A 503 -29.81 -44.64 28.78
C ALA A 503 -28.95 -43.43 28.43
N SER A 504 -27.70 -43.64 28.01
CA SER A 504 -26.77 -42.55 27.68
C SER A 504 -25.70 -42.97 26.69
N TYR A 505 -25.20 -41.97 25.96
CA TYR A 505 -24.01 -42.10 25.12
C TYR A 505 -22.77 -41.73 25.92
N HIS A 506 -21.71 -42.51 25.74
CA HIS A 506 -20.43 -42.28 26.40
C HIS A 506 -19.32 -42.23 25.36
N TYR A 507 -18.47 -41.21 25.49
CA TYR A 507 -17.30 -41.01 24.66
C TYR A 507 -16.05 -41.41 25.43
N HIS A 508 -15.14 -42.10 24.75
CA HIS A 508 -13.86 -42.50 25.28
C HIS A 508 -12.79 -42.45 24.19
N ARG A 509 -11.55 -42.16 24.58
CA ARG A 509 -10.39 -42.16 23.67
C ARG A 509 -9.60 -43.45 23.89
N PHE A 510 -9.61 -44.32 22.88
CA PHE A 510 -8.86 -45.57 22.85
C PHE A 510 -7.48 -45.33 22.27
N LEU A 511 -6.43 -45.55 23.05
CA LEU A 511 -5.07 -45.26 22.62
C LEU A 511 -4.55 -46.39 21.72
N ILE A 512 -4.37 -46.11 20.42
CA ILE A 512 -3.92 -47.07 19.42
C ILE A 512 -2.39 -47.09 19.39
N ILE A 513 -1.77 -46.00 18.94
CA ILE A 513 -0.30 -45.79 19.03
C ILE A 513 -0.08 -44.73 20.10
N GLY A 514 0.92 -44.87 20.97
CA GLY A 514 1.27 -43.67 21.75
C GLY A 514 2.69 -43.60 22.27
N SER A 515 2.91 -42.52 23.00
CA SER A 515 4.21 -41.90 23.26
C SER A 515 5.00 -42.46 24.45
N GLY A 516 4.52 -43.52 25.10
CA GLY A 516 5.09 -44.05 26.33
C GLY A 516 6.18 -45.09 26.14
N SER A 517 6.79 -45.53 27.25
CA SER A 517 7.82 -46.58 27.27
C SER A 517 7.41 -47.83 26.48
N THR A 518 8.36 -48.38 25.73
CA THR A 518 8.26 -49.64 24.98
C THR A 518 8.18 -50.87 25.89
N THR A 519 8.43 -50.73 27.20
CA THR A 519 8.42 -51.83 28.17
C THR A 519 7.05 -52.01 28.84
N GLY A 520 6.08 -52.57 28.11
CA GLY A 520 5.00 -53.46 28.59
C GLY A 520 3.89 -52.96 29.55
N SER A 521 3.99 -51.75 30.13
CA SER A 521 3.02 -51.25 31.13
C SER A 521 2.32 -49.94 30.76
N ALA A 522 2.83 -49.21 29.75
CA ALA A 522 2.24 -47.95 29.32
C ALA A 522 1.03 -48.18 28.39
N ASN A 523 -0.06 -47.46 28.60
CA ASN A 523 -1.32 -47.58 27.84
C ASN A 523 -1.13 -47.25 26.35
N GLY A 524 -1.43 -48.18 25.44
CA GLY A 524 -1.41 -48.02 23.98
C GLY A 524 -1.11 -49.34 23.29
N LEU A 525 -1.89 -49.71 22.27
CA LEU A 525 -1.77 -51.03 21.62
C LEU A 525 -0.40 -51.19 20.97
N TYR A 526 0.12 -50.10 20.42
CA TYR A 526 1.35 -50.05 19.67
C TYR A 526 2.28 -48.96 20.25
N ARG A 527 3.56 -49.30 20.36
CA ARG A 527 4.63 -48.42 20.86
C ARG A 527 5.78 -48.44 19.88
N LEU A 528 5.99 -47.35 19.14
CA LEU A 528 7.14 -47.23 18.25
C LEU A 528 8.42 -47.16 19.10
N HIS A 529 9.50 -47.77 18.62
CA HIS A 529 10.82 -47.65 19.25
C HIS A 529 11.43 -46.27 18.96
N ASP A 530 12.56 -45.95 19.57
CA ASP A 530 13.27 -44.70 19.29
C ASP A 530 13.63 -44.63 17.80
N ASP A 531 13.49 -43.44 17.20
CA ASP A 531 13.69 -43.17 15.76
C ASP A 531 12.78 -43.95 14.77
N ALA A 532 11.90 -44.81 15.27
CA ALA A 532 10.92 -45.54 14.46
C ALA A 532 9.75 -44.65 14.03
N TYR A 533 9.08 -45.04 12.96
CA TYR A 533 7.85 -44.39 12.49
C TYR A 533 6.87 -45.37 11.85
N CYS A 534 5.60 -44.99 11.81
CA CYS A 534 4.55 -45.69 11.09
C CYS A 534 3.99 -44.80 9.98
N ILE A 535 3.73 -45.35 8.80
CA ILE A 535 2.89 -44.73 7.77
C ILE A 535 1.60 -45.52 7.71
N ARG A 536 0.47 -44.87 8.00
CA ARG A 536 -0.86 -45.44 7.82
C ARG A 536 -1.50 -44.87 6.56
N THR A 537 -2.09 -45.75 5.74
CA THR A 537 -2.91 -45.40 4.59
C THR A 537 -4.22 -46.18 4.62
N VAL A 538 -5.19 -45.72 3.85
CA VAL A 538 -6.45 -46.43 3.63
C VAL A 538 -6.54 -46.77 2.14
N GLU A 539 -6.64 -48.06 1.81
CA GLU A 539 -6.64 -48.56 0.43
C GLU A 539 -7.95 -49.29 0.13
N TRP A 540 -8.44 -49.20 -1.10
CA TRP A 540 -9.55 -50.05 -1.55
C TRP A 540 -9.04 -51.46 -1.88
N ASP A 541 -9.68 -52.49 -1.33
CA ASP A 541 -9.32 -53.89 -1.55
C ASP A 541 -10.55 -54.71 -1.97
N ASP A 542 -10.55 -55.16 -3.23
CA ASP A 542 -11.63 -55.98 -3.82
C ASP A 542 -11.76 -57.37 -3.17
N SER A 543 -10.72 -57.86 -2.47
CA SER A 543 -10.76 -59.14 -1.78
C SER A 543 -11.53 -59.10 -0.46
N LEU A 544 -11.81 -57.90 0.06
CA LEU A 544 -12.63 -57.73 1.23
C LEU A 544 -14.09 -58.00 0.89
N ASN A 545 -14.75 -58.75 1.77
CA ASN A 545 -16.18 -58.99 1.71
C ASN A 545 -16.82 -58.36 2.94
N THR A 546 -17.54 -57.27 2.73
CA THR A 546 -18.30 -56.63 3.81
C THR A 546 -19.70 -57.26 3.87
N LYS A 547 -20.12 -57.73 5.05
CA LYS A 547 -21.43 -58.37 5.22
C LYS A 547 -22.36 -57.50 6.04
N PHE A 548 -23.17 -56.67 5.40
CA PHE A 548 -24.23 -55.95 6.13
C PHE A 548 -25.49 -56.80 6.17
N ASN A 549 -25.82 -57.34 7.35
CA ASN A 549 -26.95 -58.26 7.55
C ASN A 549 -26.80 -59.57 6.73
N THR A 550 -27.61 -59.75 5.67
CA THR A 550 -27.60 -60.95 4.81
C THR A 550 -26.91 -60.73 3.46
N THR A 551 -26.54 -59.49 3.12
CA THR A 551 -25.96 -59.14 1.83
C THR A 551 -24.44 -59.04 1.94
N ILE A 552 -23.74 -59.73 1.05
CA ILE A 552 -22.28 -59.59 0.88
C ILE A 552 -22.08 -58.52 -0.19
N THR A 553 -21.35 -57.47 0.15
CA THR A 553 -20.88 -56.46 -0.79
C THR A 553 -19.39 -56.71 -1.02
N PRO A 554 -18.98 -57.02 -2.27
CA PRO A 554 -17.56 -57.12 -2.62
C PRO A 554 -16.86 -55.77 -2.52
N GLY A 555 -15.60 -55.80 -2.09
CA GLY A 555 -14.76 -54.63 -1.89
C GLY A 555 -14.98 -53.95 -0.53
N GLY A 556 -13.91 -53.34 -0.03
CA GLY A 556 -13.90 -52.58 1.22
C GLY A 556 -12.64 -51.75 1.38
N TYR A 557 -12.65 -50.85 2.35
CA TYR A 557 -11.46 -50.10 2.74
C TYR A 557 -10.60 -50.93 3.69
N ARG A 558 -9.31 -50.98 3.42
CA ARG A 558 -8.30 -51.63 4.24
C ARG A 558 -7.40 -50.60 4.89
N ASP A 559 -7.28 -50.67 6.21
CA ASP A 559 -6.29 -49.90 6.95
C ASP A 559 -4.91 -50.56 6.82
N VAL A 560 -3.97 -49.90 6.16
CA VAL A 560 -2.61 -50.39 5.97
C VAL A 560 -1.66 -49.63 6.88
N TYR A 561 -0.93 -50.35 7.73
CA TYR A 561 0.10 -49.79 8.61
C TYR A 561 1.47 -50.32 8.22
N LYS A 562 2.37 -49.43 7.81
CA LYS A 562 3.75 -49.73 7.47
C LYS A 562 4.65 -49.19 8.57
N PHE A 563 5.35 -50.06 9.27
CA PHE A 563 6.21 -49.69 10.38
C PHE A 563 7.69 -49.84 9.99
N PHE A 564 8.50 -48.89 10.43
CA PHE A 564 9.93 -48.80 10.15
C PHE A 564 10.67 -48.57 11.47
N GLY A 565 11.79 -49.27 11.70
CA GLY A 565 12.66 -49.07 12.87
C GLY A 565 12.25 -49.80 14.15
N GLY A 566 11.13 -50.53 14.15
CA GLY A 566 10.69 -51.37 15.27
C GLY A 566 9.50 -50.83 16.09
N MET A 567 8.84 -51.74 16.78
CA MET A 567 7.61 -51.48 17.54
C MET A 567 7.41 -52.53 18.64
N SER A 568 6.69 -52.21 19.71
CA SER A 568 6.17 -53.19 20.66
C SER A 568 4.64 -53.25 20.63
N PHE A 569 4.11 -54.47 20.58
CA PHE A 569 2.70 -54.75 20.79
C PHE A 569 2.41 -54.87 22.29
N CYS A 570 1.60 -53.94 22.78
CA CYS A 570 1.39 -53.65 24.19
C CYS A 570 -0.09 -53.80 24.60
N ALA A 571 -0.40 -53.36 25.81
CA ALA A 571 -1.76 -53.32 26.31
C ALA A 571 -2.34 -51.91 26.17
N SER A 572 -3.63 -51.82 25.84
CA SER A 572 -4.38 -50.58 25.86
C SER A 572 -5.68 -50.76 26.63
N SER A 573 -6.21 -49.65 27.13
CA SER A 573 -7.48 -49.60 27.85
C SER A 573 -8.56 -48.91 27.02
N LEU A 574 -9.65 -49.62 26.76
CA LEU A 574 -10.90 -49.05 26.30
C LEU A 574 -11.86 -48.98 27.49
N MET A 575 -12.30 -47.78 27.85
CA MET A 575 -13.35 -47.64 28.85
C MET A 575 -14.71 -47.73 28.17
N LEU A 576 -15.62 -48.49 28.76
CA LEU A 576 -17.02 -48.54 28.40
C LEU A 576 -17.83 -48.29 29.67
N ASN A 577 -18.69 -47.29 29.67
CA ASN A 577 -19.75 -47.27 30.67
C ASN A 577 -20.80 -48.31 30.25
N ILE A 578 -21.29 -49.17 31.13
CA ILE A 578 -22.38 -50.11 30.84
C ILE A 578 -23.33 -50.11 32.03
N GLY A 579 -24.54 -49.61 31.81
CA GLY A 579 -25.56 -49.53 32.86
C GLY A 579 -25.09 -48.70 34.06
N GLY A 580 -24.45 -47.54 33.83
CA GLY A 580 -24.03 -46.61 34.87
C GLY A 580 -22.71 -46.96 35.57
N PHE A 581 -22.11 -48.11 35.27
CA PHE A 581 -20.82 -48.53 35.82
C PHE A 581 -19.72 -48.41 34.76
N ASN A 582 -18.61 -47.77 35.11
CA ASN A 582 -17.43 -47.74 34.26
C ASN A 582 -16.74 -49.11 34.26
N GLN A 583 -16.71 -49.77 33.11
CA GLN A 583 -15.93 -50.97 32.88
C GLN A 583 -14.72 -50.64 32.00
N THR A 584 -13.52 -50.85 32.52
CA THR A 584 -12.30 -50.75 31.73
C THR A 584 -11.97 -52.10 31.11
N LEU A 585 -12.22 -52.21 29.81
CA LEU A 585 -11.67 -53.28 28.99
C LEU A 585 -10.18 -53.04 28.83
N LEU A 586 -9.37 -53.97 29.33
CA LEU A 586 -7.95 -53.97 29.04
C LEU A 586 -7.70 -55.03 27.97
N SER A 587 -6.99 -54.65 26.91
CA SER A 587 -6.70 -55.54 25.78
C SER A 587 -5.95 -56.82 26.21
N ASP A 588 -5.22 -56.77 27.31
CA ASP A 588 -4.44 -57.89 27.84
C ASP A 588 -5.19 -58.78 28.85
N ARG A 589 -6.35 -58.35 29.35
CA ARG A 589 -7.15 -59.13 30.31
C ARG A 589 -8.11 -60.10 29.63
N CYS A 590 -8.31 -59.97 28.32
CA CYS A 590 -9.30 -60.71 27.54
C CYS A 590 -8.72 -61.90 26.77
N GLY A 591 -7.60 -62.48 27.23
CA GLY A 591 -6.91 -63.58 26.56
C GLY A 591 -6.12 -63.11 25.33
N TYR A 592 -6.82 -62.67 24.28
CA TYR A 592 -6.26 -62.13 23.04
C TYR A 592 -6.99 -60.83 22.66
N PHE A 593 -6.23 -59.82 22.24
CA PHE A 593 -6.80 -58.64 21.60
C PHE A 593 -7.10 -58.93 20.13
N THR A 594 -8.32 -58.65 19.70
CA THR A 594 -8.75 -58.85 18.32
C THR A 594 -8.23 -57.74 17.41
N VAL A 595 -7.65 -58.11 16.27
CA VAL A 595 -7.37 -57.21 15.16
C VAL A 595 -8.30 -57.55 14.01
N ASP A 596 -8.93 -56.52 13.47
CA ASP A 596 -9.84 -56.64 12.33
C ASP A 596 -9.13 -57.26 11.12
N GLY A 597 -9.87 -58.05 10.33
CA GLY A 597 -9.42 -58.60 9.06
C GLY A 597 -9.29 -57.54 7.96
N ASP A 598 -9.91 -56.37 8.15
CA ASP A 598 -9.82 -55.23 7.23
C ASP A 598 -8.54 -54.40 7.47
N ALA A 599 -7.56 -54.95 8.20
CA ALA A 599 -6.25 -54.32 8.39
C ALA A 599 -5.12 -55.10 7.70
N ARG A 600 -4.02 -54.41 7.40
CA ARG A 600 -2.74 -55.00 6.97
C ARG A 600 -1.59 -54.35 7.69
N TYR A 601 -0.69 -55.15 8.25
CA TYR A 601 0.56 -54.67 8.86
C TYR A 601 1.76 -55.09 8.03
N GLU A 602 2.66 -54.14 7.77
CA GLU A 602 3.91 -54.33 7.05
C GLU A 602 5.07 -53.87 7.94
N PHE A 603 6.04 -54.75 8.13
CA PHE A 603 7.21 -54.54 8.98
C PHE A 603 8.48 -54.50 8.13
N TYR A 604 9.23 -53.41 8.25
CA TYR A 604 10.47 -53.18 7.53
C TYR A 604 11.54 -52.81 8.53
N ASP A 605 12.64 -53.57 8.55
CA ASP A 605 13.78 -53.38 9.46
C ASP A 605 13.43 -53.27 10.97
N GLY A 606 14.43 -53.37 11.85
CA GLY A 606 14.22 -53.27 13.29
C GLY A 606 13.51 -54.46 13.96
N GLU A 607 13.16 -54.27 15.24
CA GLU A 607 12.60 -55.32 16.10
C GLU A 607 11.13 -55.06 16.47
N TYR A 608 10.30 -56.09 16.31
CA TYR A 608 8.86 -56.06 16.56
C TYR A 608 8.52 -56.99 17.72
N ASN A 609 8.36 -56.41 18.91
CA ASN A 609 8.25 -57.14 20.16
C ASN A 609 6.80 -57.36 20.57
N LEU A 610 6.35 -58.61 20.56
CA LEU A 610 5.02 -58.97 21.00
C LEU A 610 5.02 -59.30 22.48
N LEU A 611 4.67 -58.29 23.29
CA LEU A 611 4.59 -58.41 24.74
C LEU A 611 3.24 -58.96 25.21
N ARG A 612 2.21 -58.79 24.37
CA ARG A 612 0.82 -59.22 24.61
C ARG A 612 0.32 -60.10 23.47
N LYS A 613 -0.88 -60.64 23.65
CA LYS A 613 -1.48 -61.64 22.77
C LYS A 613 -2.47 -61.00 21.81
N PHE A 614 -2.29 -61.26 20.52
CA PHE A 614 -3.10 -60.70 19.44
C PHE A 614 -3.69 -61.82 18.58
N GLU A 615 -4.99 -61.70 18.30
CA GLU A 615 -5.74 -62.57 17.41
C GLU A 615 -6.12 -61.77 16.16
N PHE A 616 -5.63 -62.19 15.01
CA PHE A 616 -5.86 -61.56 13.71
C PHE A 616 -6.96 -62.32 12.98
N LEU A 617 -8.06 -61.64 12.68
CA LEU A 617 -9.24 -62.25 12.10
C LEU A 617 -9.11 -62.50 10.59
N PRO A 618 -9.93 -63.40 10.01
CA PRO A 618 -9.85 -63.75 8.60
C PRO A 618 -9.92 -62.51 7.69
N GLY A 619 -9.04 -62.45 6.69
CA GLY A 619 -8.83 -61.30 5.82
C GLY A 619 -7.60 -60.45 6.20
N PHE A 620 -7.12 -60.56 7.44
CA PHE A 620 -5.95 -59.81 7.90
C PHE A 620 -4.67 -60.26 7.17
N GLN A 621 -3.79 -59.30 6.89
CA GLN A 621 -2.53 -59.56 6.20
C GLN A 621 -1.36 -59.01 7.01
N MET A 622 -0.35 -59.83 7.28
CA MET A 622 0.89 -59.40 7.91
C MET A 622 2.08 -59.72 7.02
N TYR A 623 2.93 -58.73 6.79
CA TYR A 623 4.17 -58.88 6.05
C TYR A 623 5.35 -58.44 6.90
N ALA A 624 6.44 -59.19 6.86
CA ALA A 624 7.72 -58.74 7.39
C ALA A 624 8.81 -59.01 6.36
N GLY A 625 9.57 -57.97 6.05
CA GLY A 625 10.64 -58.00 5.06
C GLY A 625 11.83 -57.15 5.48
N ASN A 626 12.81 -57.03 4.60
CA ASN A 626 14.00 -56.21 4.78
C ASN A 626 14.72 -56.47 6.13
N GLY A 627 14.89 -57.74 6.49
CA GLY A 627 15.53 -58.15 7.75
C GLY A 627 14.76 -57.84 9.04
N ALA A 628 13.47 -57.47 8.96
CA ALA A 628 12.63 -57.25 10.13
C ALA A 628 12.60 -58.47 11.07
N VAL A 629 12.66 -58.23 12.38
CA VAL A 629 12.70 -59.29 13.41
C VAL A 629 11.43 -59.26 14.25
N ILE A 630 10.56 -60.26 14.09
CA ILE A 630 9.37 -60.45 14.93
C ILE A 630 9.74 -61.31 16.13
N ASN A 631 9.54 -60.78 17.33
CA ASN A 631 9.83 -61.45 18.60
C ASN A 631 8.55 -61.69 19.40
N VAL A 632 8.06 -62.93 19.44
CA VAL A 632 6.99 -63.36 20.33
C VAL A 632 7.58 -63.69 21.69
N GLN A 633 7.36 -62.80 22.67
CA GLN A 633 7.87 -62.95 24.03
C GLN A 633 7.09 -64.03 24.81
N SER A 634 7.57 -64.42 25.99
CA SER A 634 6.96 -65.47 26.81
C SER A 634 5.51 -65.19 27.24
N THR A 635 5.10 -63.93 27.25
CA THR A 635 3.72 -63.49 27.53
C THR A 635 2.94 -63.10 26.27
N GLY A 636 3.62 -63.06 25.13
CA GLY A 636 3.08 -62.67 23.83
C GLY A 636 2.38 -63.81 23.11
N GLY A 637 1.60 -63.45 22.09
CA GLY A 637 0.91 -64.42 21.25
C GLY A 637 0.56 -63.88 19.87
N LEU A 638 0.78 -64.70 18.85
CA LEU A 638 0.32 -64.49 17.47
C LEU A 638 -0.66 -65.58 17.08
N LEU A 639 -1.93 -65.21 16.92
CA LEU A 639 -2.95 -66.13 16.42
C LEU A 639 -3.52 -65.59 15.11
N PHE A 640 -3.30 -66.31 14.00
CA PHE A 640 -3.94 -66.01 12.72
C PHE A 640 -5.13 -66.94 12.49
N ALA A 641 -6.33 -66.37 12.43
CA ALA A 641 -7.57 -67.11 12.22
C ALA A 641 -7.70 -67.62 10.77
N ASP A 642 -8.20 -68.85 10.61
CA ASP A 642 -8.52 -69.41 9.30
C ASP A 642 -9.89 -68.92 8.77
N SER A 643 -10.14 -69.10 7.48
CA SER A 643 -11.41 -68.74 6.81
C SER A 643 -12.63 -69.52 7.33
N GLY A 644 -12.42 -70.63 8.04
CA GLY A 644 -13.46 -71.39 8.72
C GLY A 644 -13.82 -70.81 10.10
N PHE A 645 -12.95 -69.97 10.66
CA PHE A 645 -13.09 -69.36 11.97
C PHE A 645 -14.42 -68.60 12.09
N TYR A 646 -15.24 -68.98 13.08
CA TYR A 646 -16.59 -68.46 13.38
C TYR A 646 -17.70 -68.66 12.32
N THR A 647 -17.44 -69.33 11.19
CA THR A 647 -18.47 -69.54 10.15
C THR A 647 -19.59 -70.51 10.57
N SER A 648 -19.35 -71.37 11.57
CA SER A 648 -20.29 -72.43 11.99
C SER A 648 -20.89 -72.26 13.38
N ASP A 649 -20.59 -71.17 14.10
CA ASP A 649 -21.10 -71.04 15.47
C ASP A 649 -22.57 -70.57 15.48
N SER A 650 -23.46 -71.56 15.59
CA SER A 650 -24.90 -71.39 15.70
C SER A 650 -25.34 -70.54 16.90
N LYS A 651 -24.43 -70.20 17.81
CA LYS A 651 -24.69 -69.36 19.01
C LYS A 651 -24.74 -67.86 18.69
N PHE A 652 -24.22 -67.40 17.56
CA PHE A 652 -24.31 -66.00 17.15
C PHE A 652 -25.56 -65.79 16.28
N THR A 653 -26.46 -64.91 16.72
CA THR A 653 -27.59 -64.43 15.91
C THR A 653 -27.07 -63.69 14.66
N ASN A 654 -27.86 -63.62 13.58
CA ASN A 654 -27.44 -63.14 12.26
C ASN A 654 -26.77 -61.74 12.22
N VAL A 655 -26.90 -60.93 13.27
CA VAL A 655 -26.46 -59.53 13.31
C VAL A 655 -25.10 -59.32 14.02
N GLY A 656 -24.51 -60.36 14.63
CA GLY A 656 -23.22 -60.29 15.33
C GLY A 656 -22.17 -61.29 14.83
N ARG A 657 -22.37 -61.83 13.61
CA ARG A 657 -21.43 -62.76 12.98
C ARG A 657 -20.36 -62.01 12.20
N TYR A 658 -19.13 -62.51 12.28
CA TYR A 658 -18.04 -62.05 11.42
C TYR A 658 -18.36 -62.34 9.93
N PRO A 659 -17.91 -61.50 8.98
CA PRO A 659 -18.17 -61.71 7.57
C PRO A 659 -17.63 -63.05 7.07
N SER A 660 -18.49 -63.81 6.39
CA SER A 660 -18.15 -65.09 5.78
C SER A 660 -17.42 -64.88 4.46
N GLY A 661 -16.54 -65.82 4.09
CA GLY A 661 -15.87 -65.81 2.78
C GLY A 661 -14.65 -64.88 2.71
N ARG A 662 -14.10 -64.48 3.86
CA ARG A 662 -12.78 -63.86 3.95
C ARG A 662 -11.70 -64.95 3.94
N ALA A 663 -10.55 -64.65 3.35
CA ALA A 663 -9.41 -65.57 3.30
C ALA A 663 -8.81 -65.79 4.71
N ASP A 664 -8.01 -66.84 4.88
CA ASP A 664 -7.24 -67.03 6.11
C ASP A 664 -6.38 -65.80 6.40
N ALA A 665 -6.32 -65.38 7.67
CA ALA A 665 -5.30 -64.44 8.11
C ALA A 665 -3.93 -65.10 8.01
N TYR A 666 -2.87 -64.34 7.73
CA TYR A 666 -1.53 -64.90 7.64
C TYR A 666 -0.42 -63.90 7.97
N LEU A 667 0.75 -64.48 8.29
CA LEU A 667 2.05 -63.83 8.27
C LEU A 667 2.85 -64.29 7.07
N GLN A 668 3.43 -63.35 6.33
CA GLN A 668 4.38 -63.61 5.26
C GLN A 668 5.75 -63.01 5.60
N LEU A 669 6.79 -63.85 5.56
CA LEU A 669 8.18 -63.47 5.75
C LEU A 669 8.92 -63.46 4.41
N SER A 670 9.64 -62.38 4.11
CA SER A 670 10.54 -62.27 2.95
C SER A 670 11.84 -61.56 3.30
N ASP A 671 12.78 -61.53 2.36
CA ASP A 671 13.96 -60.64 2.38
C ASP A 671 14.73 -60.67 3.72
N GLY A 672 15.10 -61.88 4.16
CA GLY A 672 15.88 -62.11 5.36
C GLY A 672 15.14 -61.88 6.69
N ALA A 673 13.81 -61.70 6.68
CA ALA A 673 13.03 -61.52 7.91
C ALA A 673 13.16 -62.72 8.88
N VAL A 674 13.03 -62.41 10.18
CA VAL A 674 13.22 -63.37 11.27
C VAL A 674 11.97 -63.44 12.14
N LEU A 675 11.53 -64.65 12.48
CA LEU A 675 10.49 -64.90 13.48
C LEU A 675 11.06 -65.69 14.65
N ASN A 676 11.06 -65.10 15.84
CA ASN A 676 11.47 -65.73 17.08
C ASN A 676 10.26 -65.95 17.99
N VAL A 677 10.08 -67.16 18.50
CA VAL A 677 9.05 -67.50 19.49
C VAL A 677 9.74 -68.01 20.74
N ALA A 678 9.70 -67.21 21.80
CA ALA A 678 10.34 -67.50 23.07
C ALA A 678 9.65 -68.66 23.81
N SER A 679 10.35 -69.21 24.82
CA SER A 679 9.76 -70.19 25.75
C SER A 679 8.50 -69.62 26.39
N GLY A 680 7.38 -70.35 26.31
CA GLY A 680 6.07 -69.92 26.81
C GLY A 680 5.28 -68.99 25.89
N GLY A 681 5.89 -68.40 24.86
CA GLY A 681 5.23 -67.60 23.83
C GLY A 681 4.29 -68.45 22.97
N GLU A 682 3.28 -67.83 22.38
CA GLU A 682 2.20 -68.53 21.66
C GLU A 682 2.19 -68.18 20.18
N ILE A 683 2.10 -69.19 19.29
CA ILE A 683 1.93 -68.97 17.85
C ILE A 683 0.98 -70.01 17.23
N ALA A 684 0.07 -69.54 16.38
CA ALA A 684 -0.92 -70.36 15.68
C ALA A 684 -1.41 -69.70 14.39
N GLY A 685 -1.94 -70.49 13.46
CA GLY A 685 -2.44 -70.04 12.16
C GLY A 685 -1.45 -70.16 11.00
N LYS A 686 -1.65 -69.35 9.95
CA LYS A 686 -0.93 -69.45 8.68
C LYS A 686 0.35 -68.61 8.64
N VAL A 687 1.50 -69.25 8.44
CA VAL A 687 2.79 -68.57 8.21
C VAL A 687 3.38 -69.02 6.88
N ILE A 688 3.74 -68.05 6.04
CA ILE A 688 4.34 -68.20 4.71
C ILE A 688 5.73 -67.58 4.79
N TYR A 689 6.76 -68.23 4.24
CA TYR A 689 8.11 -67.69 4.31
C TYR A 689 8.96 -68.04 3.09
N SER A 690 9.92 -67.16 2.81
CA SER A 690 10.93 -67.34 1.77
C SER A 690 12.14 -68.11 2.33
N PRO A 691 12.92 -68.83 1.49
CA PRO A 691 14.02 -69.69 1.97
C PRO A 691 15.15 -68.98 2.71
N ASP A 692 15.28 -67.67 2.52
CA ASP A 692 16.26 -66.78 3.15
C ASP A 692 15.82 -66.27 4.53
N CYS A 693 14.56 -66.50 4.92
CA CYS A 693 14.03 -66.13 6.22
C CYS A 693 14.41 -67.13 7.31
N THR A 694 14.43 -66.68 8.57
CA THR A 694 14.73 -67.53 9.74
C THR A 694 13.51 -67.66 10.65
N ILE A 695 13.16 -68.89 11.04
CA ILE A 695 12.09 -69.17 12.01
C ILE A 695 12.68 -69.95 13.19
N ASN A 696 12.70 -69.31 14.36
CA ASN A 696 13.20 -69.87 15.60
C ASN A 696 12.05 -70.07 16.59
N ILE A 697 11.55 -71.31 16.71
CA ILE A 697 10.52 -71.65 17.68
C ILE A 697 11.16 -72.42 18.83
N ASN A 698 11.12 -71.84 20.04
CA ASN A 698 11.61 -72.52 21.23
C ASN A 698 10.79 -73.80 21.48
N SER A 699 11.43 -74.89 21.91
CA SER A 699 10.77 -76.18 22.17
C SER A 699 9.66 -76.12 23.23
N SER A 700 9.70 -75.11 24.10
CA SER A 700 8.70 -74.85 25.15
C SER A 700 7.71 -73.73 24.78
N ALA A 701 7.74 -73.25 23.53
CA ALA A 701 6.68 -72.40 22.99
C ALA A 701 5.37 -73.18 22.86
N LYS A 702 4.24 -72.49 23.00
CA LYS A 702 2.93 -73.11 22.78
C LYS A 702 2.54 -72.94 21.33
N THR A 703 2.46 -74.05 20.63
CA THR A 703 2.11 -74.09 19.21
C THR A 703 0.94 -75.05 18.99
N SER A 704 -0.10 -74.65 18.28
CA SER A 704 -1.21 -75.54 17.92
C SER A 704 -0.97 -76.20 16.55
N VAL A 705 0.03 -77.07 16.42
CA VAL A 705 0.48 -77.59 15.11
C VAL A 705 -0.06 -78.99 14.83
N SER A 706 -0.60 -79.21 13.63
CA SER A 706 -0.49 -80.49 12.91
C SER A 706 0.81 -80.45 12.11
N THR A 707 1.87 -81.07 12.63
CA THR A 707 3.24 -80.95 12.11
C THR A 707 3.40 -81.67 10.77
N ASN A 708 3.82 -80.96 9.73
CA ASN A 708 4.69 -81.48 8.69
C ASN A 708 5.76 -80.41 8.41
N VAL A 709 6.91 -80.56 9.04
CA VAL A 709 8.12 -79.78 8.72
C VAL A 709 8.74 -80.42 7.48
N PRO A 710 8.80 -79.78 6.29
CA PRO A 710 9.57 -80.30 5.17
C PRO A 710 11.07 -80.13 5.46
N THR A 711 11.85 -81.13 5.08
CA THR A 711 13.30 -81.19 5.30
C THR A 711 14.12 -80.69 4.10
N SER A 712 13.50 -79.99 3.15
CA SER A 712 14.21 -79.51 1.95
C SER A 712 13.55 -78.28 1.31
N ALA A 713 14.34 -77.21 1.22
CA ALA A 713 13.98 -75.93 0.63
C ALA A 713 13.68 -76.04 -0.87
N SER A 714 12.41 -75.90 -1.25
CA SER A 714 12.00 -75.38 -2.56
C SER A 714 10.49 -75.08 -2.54
N ALA A 715 10.15 -73.79 -2.75
CA ALA A 715 8.82 -73.17 -2.75
C ALA A 715 8.20 -72.87 -1.37
N TYR A 716 7.54 -71.70 -1.27
CA TYR A 716 6.86 -71.15 -0.10
C TYR A 716 6.24 -72.23 0.78
N GLU A 717 6.82 -72.48 1.96
CA GLU A 717 6.30 -73.46 2.90
C GLU A 717 5.16 -72.83 3.72
N VAL A 718 4.00 -73.48 3.73
CA VAL A 718 2.82 -73.02 4.48
C VAL A 718 2.76 -73.78 5.81
N TYR A 719 2.98 -73.09 6.91
CA TYR A 719 2.59 -73.59 8.24
C TYR A 719 1.10 -73.35 8.41
N THR A 720 0.30 -74.40 8.63
CA THR A 720 -1.11 -74.26 9.02
C THR A 720 -1.30 -74.87 10.39
N ALA A 721 -1.47 -74.01 11.40
CA ALA A 721 -1.85 -74.41 12.74
C ALA A 721 -3.36 -74.22 12.92
N VAL A 722 -4.15 -75.31 12.83
CA VAL A 722 -5.59 -75.27 13.09
C VAL A 722 -5.81 -75.02 14.58
N TYR A 723 -6.23 -73.81 14.93
CA TYR A 723 -6.66 -73.49 16.28
C TYR A 723 -8.09 -74.02 16.46
N GLN A 724 -8.22 -75.11 17.23
CA GLN A 724 -9.51 -75.40 17.88
C GLN A 724 -9.74 -74.25 18.87
N PRO A 725 -10.85 -73.51 18.77
CA PRO A 725 -11.13 -72.44 19.71
C PRO A 725 -11.05 -73.02 21.11
N ILE A 726 -10.36 -72.33 22.03
CA ILE A 726 -10.44 -72.61 23.46
C ILE A 726 -11.90 -72.39 23.86
N LEU A 727 -12.71 -73.44 23.67
CA LEU A 727 -14.10 -73.59 24.06
C LEU A 727 -14.21 -74.41 25.35
N ASN A 728 -13.10 -74.65 26.05
CA ASN A 728 -13.09 -75.16 27.42
C ASN A 728 -12.80 -74.03 28.42
#